data_AF-F9Y4A8-F1
#
_entry.id   AF-F9Y4A8-F1
#
_cell.length_a   1.000
_cell.length_b   1.000
_cell.length_c   1.000
_cell.angle_alpha   90.00
_cell.angle_beta   90.00
_cell.angle_gamma   90.00
#
_symmetry.space_group_name_H-M   'P 1'
#
loop_
_entity.id
_entity.type
_entity.pdbx_description
1 polymer ?
#
loop_
_entity_poly.entity_id
_entity_poly.type
_entity_poly.pdbx_seq_one_letter_code
_entity_poly.pdbx_strand_id
1 'polypeptide(L)'
;MFDDNLFIHISVNALRGNGRSWGDTQFAEGLVRAIGRIPGCGAALLFRGEVPDVTPGRDVVLRIVGPYLEEPLPDVPNILWMITPPNLATAGMLRRYQHIFTGAQLMTDYFTSFGIPTTPLMQATEPSHFHPSKREDGAADLPIIFVGSYAPRAERPLVVEAVQSGFDVKIWGMGWEGIVPDRYIQGTRVNYHELAALYARARVVLNSHAPYMAGYGIMSNRSYDALSAGAHVVSDLIPGYEVPDLPELFQARGRIEMVLHLNTLLTSPPITPAARLDMHARVQAGYSFDRRAEQFVQVARRLLAENNVPPCAVRRAPARALDLSSPGVGGETQSQGMLSAAREITAIAGQIGNMSQPAPPAEVYGGVIHPLMADLRQVQRFARTLSDPVQLEQIAAGARRLQEVTDDAANPLPLRVADFERDAMLTRCLRNMPLWAHQPQDYVTETRKRHLVLQPRREAPAPARPIGVFLHLYYQELAPVFAKRLAQIPLPLSLYVSTDTAEKAAQIERALPQAQVRVLPNRGRDIFPKLYGFGDAYADHDIVLHLHGKKSLHSSMLDEWLSHILDCLLGDPADVNRILSLFDSVPRLGIVMPVVHRSVLNAAHWGFNRDIGAELAYRMGMATPLPENDALQFPAGSMFWARTAALQPILDLALEASHFPPEAGQVDGTLAHAVERMLGVVCRAGGYYMLPVAGSSMRYYPRYQQKLGNNRAVAEALAQGAFDVC
;
A
#
# COMPACT_ATOMS: atom_id res chain seq x y z
N MET A 1 -33.41 -37.67 -5.27
CA MET A 1 -33.46 -36.28 -5.77
C MET A 1 -32.26 -35.58 -5.16
N PHE A 2 -31.14 -35.58 -5.88
CA PHE A 2 -29.99 -34.75 -5.50
C PHE A 2 -30.31 -33.33 -5.95
N ASP A 3 -30.08 -32.36 -5.07
CA ASP A 3 -30.31 -30.94 -5.32
C ASP A 3 -29.28 -30.45 -6.37
N ASP A 4 -29.64 -30.49 -7.66
CA ASP A 4 -28.83 -30.13 -8.84
C ASP A 4 -28.52 -28.61 -8.96
N ASN A 5 -28.62 -27.86 -7.86
CA ASN A 5 -28.50 -26.39 -7.89
C ASN A 5 -27.02 -25.96 -7.81
N LEU A 6 -26.45 -25.54 -8.93
CA LEU A 6 -25.12 -24.90 -9.00
C LEU A 6 -25.11 -23.61 -8.18
N PHE A 7 -24.06 -23.40 -7.37
CA PHE A 7 -23.86 -22.13 -6.66
C PHE A 7 -22.49 -21.52 -6.98
N ILE A 8 -22.46 -20.24 -7.38
CA ILE A 8 -21.22 -19.53 -7.73
C ILE A 8 -20.92 -18.43 -6.71
N HIS A 9 -19.79 -18.56 -6.02
CA HIS A 9 -19.25 -17.52 -5.14
C HIS A 9 -18.40 -16.55 -5.97
N ILE A 10 -18.86 -15.31 -6.14
CA ILE A 10 -18.22 -14.30 -7.00
C ILE A 10 -17.34 -13.38 -6.14
N SER A 11 -16.03 -13.53 -6.26
CA SER A 11 -15.06 -12.74 -5.50
C SER A 11 -14.92 -11.32 -6.04
N VAL A 12 -14.85 -10.35 -5.11
CA VAL A 12 -14.56 -8.94 -5.38
C VAL A 12 -13.30 -8.48 -4.64
N ASN A 13 -12.60 -7.50 -5.19
CA ASN A 13 -11.34 -6.99 -4.63
C ASN A 13 -11.53 -6.04 -3.42
N ALA A 14 -12.78 -5.68 -3.11
CA ALA A 14 -13.13 -4.83 -1.98
C ALA A 14 -13.19 -5.64 -0.67
N LEU A 15 -12.89 -4.99 0.45
CA LEU A 15 -13.26 -5.50 1.77
C LEU A 15 -14.75 -5.26 1.98
N ARG A 16 -15.40 -6.07 2.83
CA ARG A 16 -16.81 -5.88 3.16
C ARG A 16 -17.12 -4.45 3.63
N GLY A 17 -16.25 -3.88 4.47
CA GLY A 17 -16.41 -2.53 5.02
C GLY A 17 -16.40 -1.41 3.98
N ASN A 18 -15.75 -1.61 2.82
CA ASN A 18 -15.62 -0.59 1.78
C ASN A 18 -16.21 -1.00 0.42
N GLY A 19 -16.96 -2.11 0.37
CA GLY A 19 -17.60 -2.62 -0.85
C GLY A 19 -18.40 -1.56 -1.61
N ARG A 20 -19.17 -0.73 -0.91
CA ARG A 20 -19.98 0.35 -1.52
C ARG A 20 -19.15 1.44 -2.19
N SER A 21 -17.88 1.61 -1.81
CA SER A 21 -16.97 2.57 -2.43
C SER A 21 -16.22 2.02 -3.65
N TRP A 22 -16.22 0.70 -3.84
CA TRP A 22 -15.43 0.04 -4.87
C TRP A 22 -16.26 -0.22 -6.13
N GLY A 23 -15.76 0.21 -7.29
CA GLY A 23 -16.48 0.12 -8.57
C GLY A 23 -16.87 -1.31 -8.95
N ASP A 24 -15.97 -2.28 -8.71
CA ASP A 24 -16.17 -3.68 -9.08
C ASP A 24 -17.31 -4.36 -8.30
N THR A 25 -17.74 -3.82 -7.16
CA THR A 25 -18.82 -4.40 -6.37
C THR A 25 -20.14 -4.38 -7.14
N GLN A 26 -20.50 -3.23 -7.73
CA GLN A 26 -21.73 -3.10 -8.53
C GLN A 26 -21.68 -3.98 -9.79
N PHE A 27 -20.50 -4.08 -10.39
CA PHE A 27 -20.23 -4.95 -11.53
C PHE A 27 -20.49 -6.43 -11.17
N ALA A 28 -19.96 -6.89 -10.04
CA ALA A 28 -20.18 -8.26 -9.56
C ALA A 28 -21.63 -8.52 -9.13
N GLU A 29 -22.31 -7.53 -8.53
CA GLU A 29 -23.75 -7.63 -8.20
C GLU A 29 -24.62 -7.81 -9.45
N GLY A 30 -24.29 -7.12 -10.55
CA GLY A 30 -24.94 -7.32 -11.85
C GLY A 30 -24.79 -8.75 -12.35
N LEU A 31 -23.60 -9.34 -12.18
CA LEU A 31 -23.36 -10.74 -12.54
C LEU A 31 -24.08 -11.72 -11.60
N VAL A 32 -24.17 -11.45 -10.30
CA VAL A 32 -24.98 -12.24 -9.35
C VAL A 32 -26.44 -12.29 -9.82
N ARG A 33 -27.02 -11.14 -10.20
CA ARG A 33 -28.38 -11.08 -10.73
C ARG A 33 -28.53 -11.88 -12.02
N ALA A 34 -27.56 -11.80 -12.93
CA ALA A 34 -27.58 -12.54 -14.19
C ALA A 34 -27.52 -14.06 -13.99
N ILE A 35 -26.64 -14.55 -13.11
CA ILE A 35 -26.56 -16.00 -12.79
C ILE A 35 -27.85 -16.48 -12.12
N GLY A 36 -28.42 -15.69 -11.20
CA GLY A 36 -29.67 -16.03 -10.52
C GLY A 36 -30.91 -16.09 -11.43
N ARG A 37 -30.84 -15.54 -12.66
CA ARG A 37 -31.89 -15.70 -13.67
C ARG A 37 -31.83 -17.05 -14.41
N ILE A 38 -30.71 -17.76 -14.33
CA ILE A 38 -30.54 -19.06 -14.97
C ILE A 38 -31.18 -20.13 -14.07
N PRO A 39 -32.13 -20.94 -14.59
CA PRO A 39 -32.78 -21.99 -13.78
C PRO A 39 -31.77 -22.98 -13.18
N GLY A 40 -31.91 -23.24 -11.89
CA GLY A 40 -31.03 -24.15 -11.13
C GLY A 40 -29.66 -23.55 -10.79
N CYS A 41 -29.51 -22.23 -10.82
CA CYS A 41 -28.27 -21.54 -10.48
C CYS A 41 -28.49 -20.49 -9.39
N GLY A 42 -27.55 -20.41 -8.44
CA GLY A 42 -27.45 -19.34 -7.45
C GLY A 42 -26.08 -18.67 -7.47
N ALA A 43 -25.98 -17.45 -6.96
CA ALA A 43 -24.70 -16.76 -6.79
C ALA A 43 -24.75 -15.78 -5.62
N ALA A 44 -23.58 -15.50 -5.05
CA ALA A 44 -23.40 -14.49 -4.01
C ALA A 44 -22.02 -13.82 -4.13
N LEU A 45 -21.88 -12.63 -3.54
CA LEU A 45 -20.59 -11.95 -3.43
C LEU A 45 -19.73 -12.59 -2.34
N LEU A 46 -18.44 -12.69 -2.65
CA LEU A 46 -17.37 -13.04 -1.71
C LEU A 46 -16.40 -11.86 -1.62
N PHE A 47 -16.32 -11.18 -0.48
CA PHE A 47 -15.41 -10.06 -0.33
C PHE A 47 -13.97 -10.53 -0.08
N ARG A 48 -13.00 -9.68 -0.41
CA ARG A 48 -11.58 -9.98 -0.22
C ARG A 48 -11.29 -10.36 1.24
N GLY A 49 -10.51 -11.42 1.43
CA GLY A 49 -10.12 -11.95 2.74
C GLY A 49 -11.17 -12.85 3.40
N GLU A 50 -12.34 -13.04 2.77
CA GLU A 50 -13.35 -13.96 3.27
C GLU A 50 -13.12 -15.38 2.76
N VAL A 51 -13.48 -16.36 3.59
CA VAL A 51 -13.52 -17.77 3.20
C VAL A 51 -14.99 -18.19 3.23
N PRO A 52 -15.60 -18.53 2.08
CA PRO A 52 -16.98 -18.97 2.05
C PRO A 52 -17.11 -20.40 2.58
N ASP A 53 -18.25 -20.71 3.20
CA ASP A 53 -18.67 -22.09 3.39
C ASP A 53 -19.06 -22.67 2.02
N VAL A 54 -18.34 -23.71 1.58
CA VAL A 54 -18.54 -24.33 0.27
C VAL A 54 -19.01 -25.77 0.36
N THR A 55 -19.84 -26.17 -0.60
CA THR A 55 -20.31 -27.56 -0.76
C THR A 55 -19.64 -28.22 -1.97
N PRO A 56 -18.70 -29.18 -1.79
CA PRO A 56 -18.09 -29.93 -2.88
C PRO A 56 -19.13 -30.60 -3.79
N GLY A 57 -18.85 -30.62 -5.10
CA GLY A 57 -19.77 -31.15 -6.11
C GLY A 57 -20.95 -30.23 -6.47
N ARG A 58 -21.11 -29.10 -5.77
CA ARG A 58 -22.17 -28.10 -6.03
C ARG A 58 -21.63 -26.70 -6.27
N ASP A 59 -20.65 -26.29 -5.48
CA ASP A 59 -20.19 -24.90 -5.44
C ASP A 59 -18.96 -24.68 -6.34
N VAL A 60 -18.86 -23.48 -6.92
CA VAL A 60 -17.71 -23.00 -7.70
C VAL A 60 -17.34 -21.59 -7.25
N VAL A 61 -16.05 -21.28 -7.23
CA VAL A 61 -15.56 -19.92 -6.95
C VAL A 61 -15.19 -19.23 -8.26
N LEU A 62 -15.81 -18.10 -8.55
CA LEU A 62 -15.45 -17.22 -9.66
C LEU A 62 -14.72 -15.99 -9.11
N ARG A 63 -13.46 -15.78 -9.52
CA ARG A 63 -12.69 -14.62 -9.10
C ARG A 63 -12.61 -13.58 -10.22
N ILE A 64 -13.25 -12.44 -10.02
CA ILE A 64 -13.08 -11.28 -10.88
C ILE A 64 -11.83 -10.54 -10.43
N VAL A 65 -10.78 -10.56 -11.25
CA VAL A 65 -9.47 -10.04 -10.86
C VAL A 65 -9.39 -8.54 -11.09
N GLY A 66 -8.90 -7.90 -10.04
CA GLY A 66 -8.53 -6.50 -9.96
C GLY A 66 -7.02 -6.40 -9.70
N PRO A 67 -6.58 -5.54 -8.76
CA PRO A 67 -5.18 -5.49 -8.37
C PRO A 67 -4.72 -6.62 -7.45
N TYR A 68 -5.64 -7.39 -6.86
CA TYR A 68 -5.36 -8.51 -5.95
C TYR A 68 -5.71 -9.84 -6.62
N LEU A 69 -4.95 -10.89 -6.30
CA LEU A 69 -5.26 -12.26 -6.69
C LEU A 69 -5.11 -13.17 -5.46
N GLU A 70 -6.19 -13.78 -5.00
CA GLU A 70 -6.13 -14.73 -3.89
C GLU A 70 -5.75 -16.12 -4.39
N GLU A 71 -5.35 -17.02 -3.48
CA GLU A 71 -5.18 -18.43 -3.86
C GLU A 71 -6.54 -19.06 -4.17
N PRO A 72 -6.58 -20.06 -5.08
CA PRO A 72 -7.77 -20.89 -5.26
C PRO A 72 -8.22 -21.54 -3.95
N LEU A 73 -9.53 -21.58 -3.72
CA LEU A 73 -10.10 -22.29 -2.57
C LEU A 73 -10.00 -23.81 -2.82
N PRO A 74 -9.51 -24.63 -1.87
CA PRO A 74 -9.43 -26.07 -2.05
C PRO A 74 -10.82 -26.72 -2.21
N ASP A 75 -10.84 -27.96 -2.69
CA ASP A 75 -12.02 -28.85 -2.75
C ASP A 75 -13.19 -28.42 -3.66
N VAL A 76 -13.13 -27.23 -4.25
CA VAL A 76 -14.10 -26.75 -5.26
C VAL A 76 -13.40 -26.16 -6.49
N PRO A 77 -14.01 -26.20 -7.68
CA PRO A 77 -13.43 -25.58 -8.86
C PRO A 77 -13.30 -24.06 -8.71
N ASN A 78 -12.18 -23.50 -9.17
CA ASN A 78 -11.94 -22.06 -9.20
C ASN A 78 -11.78 -21.57 -10.64
N ILE A 79 -12.64 -20.62 -11.02
CA ILE A 79 -12.61 -19.91 -12.30
C ILE A 79 -12.01 -18.53 -12.07
N LEU A 80 -11.10 -18.12 -12.94
CA LEU A 80 -10.54 -16.78 -12.95
C LEU A 80 -11.14 -15.96 -14.10
N TRP A 81 -11.56 -14.73 -13.84
CA TRP A 81 -11.88 -13.75 -14.88
C TRP A 81 -10.98 -12.52 -14.73
N MET A 82 -9.93 -12.49 -15.53
CA MET A 82 -8.94 -11.43 -15.57
C MET A 82 -9.41 -10.26 -16.42
N ILE A 83 -10.22 -9.39 -15.82
CA ILE A 83 -10.69 -8.13 -16.44
C ILE A 83 -9.65 -7.00 -16.33
N THR A 84 -8.60 -7.22 -15.53
CA THR A 84 -7.35 -6.46 -15.47
C THR A 84 -6.26 -7.42 -15.00
N PRO A 85 -4.99 -7.23 -15.40
CA PRO A 85 -3.90 -8.04 -14.84
C PRO A 85 -3.77 -7.76 -13.33
N PRO A 86 -3.57 -8.81 -12.50
CA PRO A 86 -3.14 -8.63 -11.13
C PRO A 86 -1.71 -8.07 -11.14
N ASN A 87 -1.31 -7.46 -10.03
CA ASN A 87 0.00 -6.82 -9.95
C ASN A 87 1.16 -7.80 -10.13
N LEU A 88 1.07 -8.96 -9.50
CA LEU A 88 2.01 -10.07 -9.65
C LEU A 88 1.26 -11.39 -9.46
N ALA A 89 0.99 -12.07 -10.55
CA ALA A 89 0.61 -13.47 -10.52
C ALA A 89 1.72 -14.26 -11.20
N THR A 90 2.27 -15.22 -10.47
CA THR A 90 3.30 -16.13 -10.97
C THR A 90 2.65 -17.15 -11.90
N ALA A 91 3.44 -17.77 -12.77
CA ALA A 91 2.91 -18.84 -13.62
C ALA A 91 2.38 -19.99 -12.76
N GLY A 92 3.07 -20.29 -11.65
CA GLY A 92 2.62 -21.24 -10.64
C GLY A 92 1.24 -20.92 -10.08
N MET A 93 0.97 -19.66 -9.73
CA MET A 93 -0.31 -19.21 -9.19
C MET A 93 -1.44 -19.31 -10.20
N LEU A 94 -1.22 -18.85 -11.43
CA LEU A 94 -2.22 -18.92 -12.47
C LEU A 94 -2.57 -20.37 -12.81
N ARG A 95 -1.58 -21.27 -12.91
CA ARG A 95 -1.82 -22.70 -13.20
C ARG A 95 -2.61 -23.46 -12.12
N ARG A 96 -2.81 -22.88 -10.93
CA ARG A 96 -3.69 -23.47 -9.90
C ARG A 96 -5.17 -23.22 -10.16
N TYR A 97 -5.53 -22.28 -11.03
CA TYR A 97 -6.91 -22.06 -11.45
C TYR A 97 -7.34 -23.09 -12.50
N GLN A 98 -8.58 -23.55 -12.41
CA GLN A 98 -9.10 -24.63 -13.25
C GLN A 98 -9.52 -24.12 -14.63
N HIS A 99 -9.92 -22.85 -14.70
CA HIS A 99 -10.20 -22.17 -15.96
C HIS A 99 -9.90 -20.69 -15.83
N ILE A 100 -9.28 -20.12 -16.84
CA ILE A 100 -8.90 -18.70 -16.85
C ILE A 100 -9.50 -18.02 -18.07
N PHE A 101 -10.34 -17.04 -17.79
CA PHE A 101 -10.82 -16.07 -18.73
C PHE A 101 -9.98 -14.79 -18.70
N THR A 102 -9.69 -14.23 -19.87
CA THR A 102 -8.89 -13.01 -20.06
C THR A 102 -9.72 -11.94 -20.76
N GLY A 103 -9.65 -10.69 -20.31
CA GLY A 103 -10.48 -9.59 -20.83
C GLY A 103 -10.19 -9.15 -22.27
N ALA A 104 -9.23 -9.80 -22.95
CA ALA A 104 -8.78 -9.46 -24.30
C ALA A 104 -8.10 -10.66 -24.98
N GLN A 105 -8.16 -10.70 -26.32
CA GLN A 105 -7.42 -11.70 -27.10
C GLN A 105 -5.90 -11.55 -26.90
N LEU A 106 -5.37 -10.32 -26.96
CA LEU A 106 -3.94 -10.05 -26.77
C LEU A 106 -3.42 -10.59 -25.42
N MET A 107 -4.18 -10.38 -24.34
CA MET A 107 -3.88 -10.95 -23.03
C MET A 107 -3.91 -12.48 -23.03
N THR A 108 -4.88 -13.08 -23.74
CA THR A 108 -5.00 -14.54 -23.91
C THR A 108 -3.74 -15.10 -24.56
N ASP A 109 -3.32 -14.52 -25.68
CA ASP A 109 -2.16 -14.96 -26.43
C ASP A 109 -0.89 -14.81 -25.58
N TYR A 110 -0.80 -13.72 -24.83
CA TYR A 110 0.29 -13.47 -23.90
C TYR A 110 0.41 -14.58 -22.85
N PHE A 111 -0.63 -14.87 -22.06
CA PHE A 111 -0.54 -15.93 -21.03
C PHE A 111 -0.36 -17.33 -21.64
N THR A 112 -0.98 -17.58 -22.80
CA THR A 112 -0.81 -18.84 -23.53
C THR A 112 0.65 -19.06 -23.97
N SER A 113 1.37 -17.98 -24.34
CA SER A 113 2.80 -18.06 -24.66
C SER A 113 3.68 -18.47 -23.46
N PHE A 114 3.19 -18.31 -22.23
CA PHE A 114 3.81 -18.83 -21.00
C PHE A 114 3.31 -20.23 -20.61
N GLY A 115 2.58 -20.92 -21.50
CA GLY A 115 2.02 -22.25 -21.26
C GLY A 115 0.92 -22.24 -20.20
N ILE A 116 0.17 -21.13 -20.09
CA ILE A 116 -0.98 -21.00 -19.19
C ILE A 116 -2.25 -21.02 -20.06
N PRO A 117 -3.08 -22.09 -19.99
CA PRO A 117 -4.30 -22.17 -20.79
C PRO A 117 -5.27 -21.06 -20.39
N THR A 118 -5.63 -20.22 -21.35
CA THR A 118 -6.58 -19.11 -21.14
C THR A 118 -7.56 -19.02 -22.30
N THR A 119 -8.72 -18.42 -22.07
CA THR A 119 -9.73 -18.16 -23.10
C THR A 119 -10.20 -16.71 -23.06
N PRO A 120 -10.38 -16.04 -24.21
CA PRO A 120 -10.84 -14.65 -24.23
C PRO A 120 -12.28 -14.55 -23.73
N LEU A 121 -12.54 -13.59 -22.86
CA LEU A 121 -13.87 -13.21 -22.38
C LEU A 121 -13.87 -11.74 -21.98
N MET A 122 -14.36 -10.92 -22.90
CA MET A 122 -14.37 -9.46 -22.77
C MET A 122 -15.31 -9.04 -21.64
N GLN A 123 -15.07 -7.86 -21.06
CA GLN A 123 -15.97 -7.28 -20.06
C GLN A 123 -17.39 -7.11 -20.61
N ALA A 124 -18.34 -6.84 -19.72
CA ALA A 124 -19.76 -6.82 -20.04
C ALA A 124 -20.51 -5.83 -19.17
N THR A 125 -21.67 -5.39 -19.63
CA THR A 125 -22.54 -4.44 -18.94
C THR A 125 -23.82 -5.11 -18.44
N GLU A 126 -24.58 -4.40 -17.61
CA GLU A 126 -25.96 -4.75 -17.24
C GLU A 126 -26.94 -3.94 -18.10
N PRO A 127 -27.50 -4.51 -19.18
CA PRO A 127 -28.32 -3.74 -20.12
C PRO A 127 -29.60 -3.19 -19.50
N SER A 128 -30.17 -3.89 -18.50
CA SER A 128 -31.35 -3.40 -17.76
C SER A 128 -31.06 -2.14 -16.94
N HIS A 129 -29.80 -1.92 -16.56
CA HIS A 129 -29.37 -0.74 -15.81
C HIS A 129 -28.85 0.35 -16.74
N PHE A 130 -27.90 0.04 -17.61
CA PHE A 130 -27.41 0.97 -18.64
C PHE A 130 -28.27 0.86 -19.90
N HIS A 131 -29.37 1.61 -19.90
CA HIS A 131 -30.38 1.58 -20.96
C HIS A 131 -30.70 3.00 -21.44
N PRO A 132 -31.02 3.23 -22.74
CA PRO A 132 -31.38 4.56 -23.24
C PRO A 132 -32.57 5.21 -22.49
N SER A 133 -33.47 4.40 -21.94
CA SER A 133 -34.61 4.87 -21.14
C SER A 133 -34.25 5.43 -19.76
N LYS A 134 -32.98 5.37 -19.34
CA LYS A 134 -32.53 6.06 -18.12
C LYS A 134 -32.38 7.57 -18.33
N ARG A 135 -32.55 8.03 -19.57
CA ARG A 135 -32.68 9.45 -19.89
C ARG A 135 -34.02 9.97 -19.37
N GLU A 136 -33.97 10.95 -18.47
CA GLU A 136 -35.15 11.66 -18.00
C GLU A 136 -35.78 12.50 -19.12
N ASP A 137 -37.11 12.58 -19.13
CA ASP A 137 -37.86 13.38 -20.09
C ASP A 137 -37.50 14.87 -19.96
N GLY A 138 -37.16 15.50 -21.10
CA GLY A 138 -36.75 16.90 -21.14
C GLY A 138 -35.32 17.18 -20.63
N ALA A 139 -34.56 16.16 -20.22
CA ALA A 139 -33.18 16.36 -19.80
C ALA A 139 -32.28 16.84 -20.95
N ALA A 140 -31.47 17.86 -20.66
CA ALA A 140 -30.51 18.41 -21.60
C ALA A 140 -29.42 17.38 -21.96
N ASP A 141 -29.08 17.35 -23.25
CA ASP A 141 -27.96 16.57 -23.79
C ASP A 141 -26.63 17.05 -23.21
N LEU A 142 -25.75 16.08 -22.92
CA LEU A 142 -24.38 16.35 -22.52
C LEU A 142 -23.46 16.09 -23.73
N PRO A 143 -22.78 17.11 -24.27
CA PRO A 143 -21.98 16.96 -25.49
C PRO A 143 -20.87 15.92 -25.34
N ILE A 144 -20.01 16.08 -24.33
CA ILE A 144 -18.89 15.19 -24.05
C ILE A 144 -18.76 15.03 -22.54
N ILE A 145 -18.67 13.79 -22.06
CA ILE A 145 -18.44 13.49 -20.65
C ILE A 145 -17.28 12.52 -20.45
N PHE A 146 -16.69 12.58 -19.25
CA PHE A 146 -15.76 11.58 -18.75
C PHE A 146 -16.06 11.29 -17.27
N VAL A 147 -16.14 10.01 -16.92
CA VAL A 147 -16.28 9.57 -15.53
C VAL A 147 -15.11 8.65 -15.19
N GLY A 148 -14.21 9.13 -14.32
CA GLY A 148 -13.02 8.42 -13.87
C GLY A 148 -12.03 9.35 -13.17
N SER A 149 -11.22 8.79 -12.27
CA SER A 149 -10.18 9.56 -11.58
C SER A 149 -8.92 9.72 -12.44
N TYR A 150 -8.25 10.86 -12.25
CA TYR A 150 -6.87 11.07 -12.67
C TYR A 150 -5.92 10.59 -11.56
N ALA A 151 -4.81 9.99 -11.96
CA ALA A 151 -3.68 9.69 -11.09
C ALA A 151 -2.41 9.64 -11.94
N PRO A 152 -1.21 9.85 -11.38
CA PRO A 152 0.05 9.69 -12.13
C PRO A 152 0.19 8.32 -12.82
N ARG A 153 -0.40 7.26 -12.26
CA ARG A 153 -0.43 5.91 -12.87
C ARG A 153 -1.45 5.73 -14.00
N ALA A 154 -2.32 6.72 -14.22
CA ALA A 154 -3.43 6.69 -15.17
C ALA A 154 -3.78 8.14 -15.56
N GLU A 155 -2.91 8.77 -16.34
CA GLU A 155 -2.92 10.21 -16.63
C GLU A 155 -4.03 10.66 -17.61
N ARG A 156 -4.76 9.70 -18.20
CA ARG A 156 -5.91 9.93 -19.09
C ARG A 156 -5.64 10.94 -20.23
N PRO A 157 -4.61 10.71 -21.07
CA PRO A 157 -4.17 11.69 -22.08
C PRO A 157 -5.28 12.13 -23.03
N LEU A 158 -6.16 11.21 -23.47
CA LEU A 158 -7.31 11.52 -24.32
C LEU A 158 -8.21 12.63 -23.75
N VAL A 159 -8.47 12.61 -22.44
CA VAL A 159 -9.34 13.58 -21.78
C VAL A 159 -8.65 14.95 -21.69
N VAL A 160 -7.37 14.94 -21.31
CA VAL A 160 -6.54 16.15 -21.21
C VAL A 160 -6.43 16.82 -22.59
N GLU A 161 -6.16 16.04 -23.63
CA GLU A 161 -6.05 16.53 -25.01
C GLU A 161 -7.38 17.08 -25.55
N ALA A 162 -8.52 16.47 -25.19
CA ALA A 162 -9.84 16.98 -25.57
C ALA A 162 -10.11 18.36 -24.94
N VAL A 163 -9.83 18.51 -23.64
CA VAL A 163 -9.93 19.80 -22.92
C VAL A 163 -9.00 20.85 -23.52
N GLN A 164 -7.74 20.50 -23.77
CA GLN A 164 -6.75 21.40 -24.38
C GLN A 164 -7.10 21.80 -25.82
N SER A 165 -7.90 20.99 -26.51
CA SER A 165 -8.39 21.29 -27.87
C SER A 165 -9.67 22.14 -27.86
N GLY A 166 -10.14 22.58 -26.69
CA GLY A 166 -11.26 23.52 -26.55
C GLY A 166 -12.63 22.86 -26.41
N PHE A 167 -12.72 21.53 -26.32
CA PHE A 167 -13.99 20.84 -26.12
C PHE A 167 -14.53 21.05 -24.69
N ASP A 168 -15.84 21.20 -24.56
CA ASP A 168 -16.52 21.30 -23.26
C ASP A 168 -16.76 19.90 -22.66
N VAL A 169 -15.72 19.34 -22.05
CA VAL A 169 -15.75 18.01 -21.41
C VAL A 169 -16.23 18.13 -19.97
N LYS A 170 -17.33 17.45 -19.61
CA LYS A 170 -17.79 17.36 -18.22
C LYS A 170 -17.12 16.17 -17.52
N ILE A 171 -16.35 16.43 -16.47
CA ILE A 171 -15.49 15.44 -15.81
C ILE A 171 -16.00 15.15 -14.39
N TRP A 172 -16.18 13.88 -14.06
CA TRP A 172 -16.38 13.42 -12.69
C TRP A 172 -15.27 12.44 -12.27
N GLY A 173 -14.61 12.74 -11.15
CA GLY A 173 -13.56 11.89 -10.58
C GLY A 173 -12.59 12.66 -9.69
N MET A 174 -11.80 11.94 -8.90
CA MET A 174 -10.77 12.53 -8.04
C MET A 174 -9.50 12.86 -8.84
N GLY A 175 -8.71 13.84 -8.36
CA GLY A 175 -7.33 14.07 -8.80
C GLY A 175 -7.18 14.94 -10.05
N TRP A 176 -8.26 15.59 -10.49
CA TRP A 176 -8.26 16.46 -11.67
C TRP A 176 -7.86 17.90 -11.35
N GLU A 177 -7.90 18.29 -10.07
CA GLU A 177 -7.52 19.61 -9.59
C GLU A 177 -6.06 19.92 -9.95
N GLY A 178 -5.85 21.05 -10.64
CA GLY A 178 -4.52 21.44 -11.15
C GLY A 178 -4.07 20.71 -12.42
N ILE A 179 -4.81 19.71 -12.90
CA ILE A 179 -4.57 19.03 -14.19
C ILE A 179 -5.39 19.66 -15.31
N VAL A 180 -6.65 19.99 -15.02
CA VAL A 180 -7.55 20.72 -15.92
C VAL A 180 -8.17 21.93 -15.20
N PRO A 181 -8.64 22.96 -15.90
CA PRO A 181 -9.33 24.08 -15.27
C PRO A 181 -10.60 23.62 -14.51
N ASP A 182 -10.85 24.17 -13.33
CA ASP A 182 -11.93 23.74 -12.42
C ASP A 182 -13.33 23.71 -13.06
N ARG A 183 -13.59 24.56 -14.07
CA ARG A 183 -14.86 24.59 -14.80
C ARG A 183 -15.25 23.27 -15.48
N TYR A 184 -14.26 22.41 -15.79
CA TYR A 184 -14.49 21.11 -16.41
C TYR A 184 -14.87 20.05 -15.36
N ILE A 185 -14.50 20.25 -14.09
CA ILE A 185 -14.72 19.32 -12.98
C ILE A 185 -16.13 19.52 -12.43
N GLN A 186 -16.98 18.50 -12.54
CA GLN A 186 -18.37 18.53 -12.10
C GLN A 186 -18.59 17.85 -10.74
N GLY A 187 -17.61 17.07 -10.28
CA GLY A 187 -17.67 16.38 -8.99
C GLY A 187 -16.60 15.32 -8.85
N THR A 188 -16.44 14.82 -7.63
CA THR A 188 -15.40 13.84 -7.30
C THR A 188 -15.83 12.39 -7.49
N ARG A 189 -17.15 12.15 -7.54
CA ARG A 189 -17.75 10.82 -7.67
C ARG A 189 -19.15 10.92 -8.29
N VAL A 190 -19.59 9.84 -8.93
CA VAL A 190 -20.96 9.63 -9.42
C VAL A 190 -21.44 8.30 -8.84
N ASN A 191 -22.67 8.21 -8.37
CA ASN A 191 -23.22 6.92 -7.93
C ASN A 191 -23.70 6.07 -9.13
N TYR A 192 -23.97 4.78 -8.89
CA TYR A 192 -24.25 3.83 -9.96
C TYR A 192 -25.51 4.16 -10.79
N HIS A 193 -26.58 4.67 -10.16
CA HIS A 193 -27.82 5.04 -10.86
C HIS A 193 -27.69 6.36 -11.62
N GLU A 194 -27.06 7.36 -11.01
CA GLU A 194 -26.73 8.64 -11.66
C GLU A 194 -25.85 8.42 -12.89
N LEU A 195 -24.90 7.48 -12.82
CA LEU A 195 -24.01 7.16 -13.93
C LEU A 195 -24.78 6.70 -15.17
N ALA A 196 -25.78 5.83 -15.00
CA ALA A 196 -26.61 5.36 -16.12
C ALA A 196 -27.40 6.50 -16.76
N ALA A 197 -27.96 7.42 -15.96
CA ALA A 197 -28.65 8.60 -16.46
C ALA A 197 -27.70 9.57 -17.20
N LEU A 198 -26.48 9.78 -16.68
CA LEU A 198 -25.45 10.58 -17.34
C LEU A 198 -25.07 9.98 -18.70
N TYR A 199 -24.84 8.67 -18.78
CA TYR A 199 -24.51 8.00 -20.04
C TYR A 199 -25.67 8.07 -21.03
N ALA A 200 -26.92 7.90 -20.59
CA ALA A 200 -28.09 7.99 -21.46
C ALA A 200 -28.34 9.42 -22.01
N ARG A 201 -27.85 10.46 -21.31
CA ARG A 201 -27.86 11.86 -21.75
C ARG A 201 -26.65 12.25 -22.58
N ALA A 202 -25.58 11.48 -22.51
CA ALA A 202 -24.36 11.78 -23.22
C ALA A 202 -24.53 11.56 -24.72
N ARG A 203 -23.91 12.45 -25.48
CA ARG A 203 -23.68 12.25 -26.91
C ARG A 203 -22.38 11.48 -27.13
N VAL A 204 -21.32 11.89 -26.44
CA VAL A 204 -20.02 11.23 -26.44
C VAL A 204 -19.57 10.95 -25.01
N VAL A 205 -19.16 9.72 -24.74
CA VAL A 205 -18.40 9.35 -23.55
C VAL A 205 -16.95 9.15 -23.97
N LEU A 206 -16.04 9.93 -23.38
CA LEU A 206 -14.62 9.66 -23.53
C LEU A 206 -14.25 8.43 -22.72
N ASN A 207 -13.44 7.56 -23.30
CA ASN A 207 -12.89 6.39 -22.64
C ASN A 207 -11.36 6.45 -22.70
N SER A 208 -10.71 6.39 -21.55
CA SER A 208 -9.25 6.41 -21.48
C SER A 208 -8.80 5.42 -20.44
N HIS A 209 -7.75 4.65 -20.74
CA HIS A 209 -7.33 3.52 -19.92
C HIS A 209 -6.14 3.86 -19.03
N ALA A 210 -5.90 3.00 -18.03
CA ALA A 210 -4.59 2.96 -17.42
C ALA A 210 -3.62 2.28 -18.41
N PRO A 211 -2.35 2.72 -18.53
CA PRO A 211 -1.43 2.22 -19.55
C PRO A 211 -1.29 0.70 -19.58
N TYR A 212 -1.30 0.04 -18.42
CA TYR A 212 -1.22 -1.42 -18.34
C TYR A 212 -2.45 -2.11 -18.95
N MET A 213 -3.66 -1.61 -18.74
CA MET A 213 -4.87 -2.21 -19.34
C MET A 213 -4.82 -2.13 -20.86
N ALA A 214 -4.46 -0.95 -21.39
CA ALA A 214 -4.26 -0.77 -22.82
C ALA A 214 -3.17 -1.69 -23.37
N GLY A 215 -2.04 -1.83 -22.66
CA GLY A 215 -0.94 -2.72 -23.05
C GLY A 215 -1.32 -4.20 -23.16
N TYR A 216 -2.33 -4.66 -22.40
CA TYR A 216 -2.88 -6.02 -22.52
C TYR A 216 -4.09 -6.13 -23.47
N GLY A 217 -4.43 -5.06 -24.18
CA GLY A 217 -5.54 -5.05 -25.15
C GLY A 217 -6.93 -5.02 -24.51
N ILE A 218 -7.03 -4.63 -23.25
CA ILE A 218 -8.28 -4.67 -22.49
C ILE A 218 -9.07 -3.38 -22.70
N MET A 219 -10.27 -3.51 -23.27
CA MET A 219 -11.28 -2.45 -23.29
C MET A 219 -12.02 -2.37 -21.96
N SER A 220 -12.00 -1.20 -21.32
CA SER A 220 -12.61 -0.99 -20.00
C SER A 220 -14.13 -1.03 -20.04
N ASN A 221 -14.75 -1.36 -18.90
CA ASN A 221 -16.19 -1.52 -18.81
C ASN A 221 -17.00 -0.29 -19.27
N ARG A 222 -16.41 0.91 -19.09
CA ARG A 222 -17.02 2.19 -19.46
C ARG A 222 -17.56 2.18 -20.89
N SER A 223 -16.86 1.53 -21.82
CA SER A 223 -17.29 1.46 -23.22
C SER A 223 -18.60 0.71 -23.35
N TYR A 224 -18.74 -0.46 -22.73
CA TYR A 224 -19.96 -1.26 -22.81
C TYR A 224 -21.13 -0.57 -22.10
N ASP A 225 -20.89 0.03 -20.93
CA ASP A 225 -21.91 0.78 -20.19
C ASP A 225 -22.42 1.98 -21.00
N ALA A 226 -21.51 2.76 -21.61
CA ALA A 226 -21.86 3.94 -22.40
C ALA A 226 -22.60 3.58 -23.69
N LEU A 227 -22.13 2.58 -24.42
CA LEU A 227 -22.78 2.08 -25.64
C LEU A 227 -24.16 1.49 -25.32
N SER A 228 -24.28 0.73 -24.23
CA SER A 228 -25.58 0.19 -23.79
C SER A 228 -26.55 1.29 -23.42
N ALA A 229 -26.09 2.41 -22.84
CA ALA A 229 -26.92 3.59 -22.60
C ALA A 229 -27.21 4.43 -23.88
N GLY A 230 -26.61 4.06 -25.01
CA GLY A 230 -26.82 4.67 -26.32
C GLY A 230 -25.94 5.88 -26.65
N ALA A 231 -24.78 6.03 -25.99
CA ALA A 231 -23.81 7.09 -26.30
C ALA A 231 -22.71 6.58 -27.24
N HIS A 232 -22.17 7.47 -28.09
CA HIS A 232 -20.91 7.17 -28.79
C HIS A 232 -19.76 7.12 -27.79
N VAL A 233 -18.77 6.27 -28.07
CA VAL A 233 -17.55 6.16 -27.28
C VAL A 233 -16.37 6.57 -28.12
N VAL A 234 -15.59 7.53 -27.63
CA VAL A 234 -14.27 7.87 -28.19
C VAL A 234 -13.22 7.39 -27.20
N SER A 235 -12.46 6.39 -27.61
CA SER A 235 -11.44 5.72 -26.80
C SER A 235 -10.03 6.05 -27.28
N ASP A 236 -9.05 5.96 -26.40
CA ASP A 236 -7.66 5.69 -26.79
C ASP A 236 -7.55 4.36 -27.55
N LEU A 237 -6.52 4.26 -28.42
CA LEU A 237 -6.23 3.06 -29.19
C LEU A 237 -5.84 1.89 -28.27
N ILE A 238 -6.58 0.78 -28.38
CA ILE A 238 -6.34 -0.46 -27.64
C ILE A 238 -5.81 -1.54 -28.60
N PRO A 239 -4.53 -1.93 -28.48
CA PRO A 239 -3.92 -2.95 -29.33
C PRO A 239 -4.73 -4.26 -29.34
N GLY A 240 -4.99 -4.77 -30.55
CA GLY A 240 -5.68 -6.05 -30.75
C GLY A 240 -7.17 -6.05 -30.36
N TYR A 241 -7.77 -4.89 -30.09
CA TYR A 241 -9.19 -4.77 -29.81
C TYR A 241 -9.95 -4.29 -31.05
N GLU A 242 -10.74 -5.19 -31.64
CA GLU A 242 -11.58 -4.93 -32.81
C GLU A 242 -13.02 -5.37 -32.53
N VAL A 243 -13.97 -4.48 -32.77
CA VAL A 243 -15.41 -4.74 -32.55
C VAL A 243 -16.25 -4.18 -33.71
N PRO A 244 -16.22 -4.83 -34.89
CA PRO A 244 -16.90 -4.32 -36.08
C PRO A 244 -18.42 -4.16 -35.88
N ASP A 245 -19.01 -4.93 -34.97
CA ASP A 245 -20.44 -4.87 -34.63
C ASP A 245 -20.82 -3.66 -33.75
N LEU A 246 -19.85 -2.86 -33.30
CA LEU A 246 -20.05 -1.66 -32.49
C LEU A 246 -19.36 -0.44 -33.15
N PRO A 247 -19.86 0.04 -34.31
CA PRO A 247 -19.26 1.15 -35.04
C PRO A 247 -19.26 2.48 -34.27
N GLU A 248 -20.08 2.58 -33.22
CA GLU A 248 -20.14 3.75 -32.34
C GLU A 248 -19.00 3.84 -31.31
N LEU A 249 -18.14 2.81 -31.25
CA LEU A 249 -16.87 2.84 -30.56
C LEU A 249 -15.75 3.23 -31.53
N PHE A 250 -15.25 4.44 -31.37
CA PHE A 250 -14.13 4.97 -32.13
C PHE A 250 -12.84 4.93 -31.31
N GLN A 251 -11.74 4.45 -31.89
CA GLN A 251 -10.43 4.39 -31.26
C GLN A 251 -9.48 5.40 -31.91
N ALA A 252 -9.16 6.48 -31.19
CA ALA A 252 -8.28 7.52 -31.69
C ALA A 252 -6.80 7.11 -31.53
N ARG A 253 -6.03 7.21 -32.62
CA ARG A 253 -4.57 7.00 -32.65
C ARG A 253 -3.78 8.21 -32.18
N GLY A 254 -4.44 9.35 -32.06
CA GLY A 254 -3.86 10.58 -31.53
C GLY A 254 -4.81 11.77 -31.64
N ARG A 255 -4.31 12.93 -31.18
CA ARG A 255 -5.08 14.16 -31.04
C ARG A 255 -5.85 14.58 -32.30
N ILE A 256 -5.22 14.56 -33.47
CA ILE A 256 -5.84 15.05 -34.72
C ILE A 256 -7.09 14.23 -35.06
N GLU A 257 -6.96 12.90 -34.99
CA GLU A 257 -8.04 11.98 -35.32
C GLU A 257 -9.21 12.11 -34.33
N MET A 258 -8.88 12.22 -33.04
CA MET A 258 -9.85 12.51 -31.97
C MET A 258 -10.61 13.80 -32.25
N VAL A 259 -9.90 14.91 -32.53
CA VAL A 259 -10.51 16.23 -32.76
C VAL A 259 -11.45 16.19 -33.97
N LEU A 260 -11.03 15.59 -35.08
CA LEU A 260 -11.86 15.47 -36.27
C LEU A 260 -13.13 14.67 -35.98
N HIS A 261 -12.99 13.51 -35.33
CA HIS A 261 -14.13 12.65 -35.01
C HIS A 261 -15.09 13.31 -34.02
N LEU A 262 -14.59 13.95 -32.96
CA LEU A 262 -15.41 14.70 -32.00
C LEU A 262 -16.17 15.84 -32.69
N ASN A 263 -15.53 16.61 -33.58
CA ASN A 263 -16.20 17.66 -34.33
C ASN A 263 -17.30 17.10 -35.23
N THR A 264 -17.04 16.00 -35.95
CA THR A 264 -18.06 15.31 -36.75
C THR A 264 -19.23 14.88 -35.89
N LEU A 265 -18.97 14.22 -34.75
CA LEU A 265 -20.02 13.77 -33.85
C LEU A 265 -20.81 14.94 -33.30
N LEU A 266 -20.18 16.05 -32.89
CA LEU A 266 -20.87 17.19 -32.29
C LEU A 266 -21.66 18.06 -33.30
N THR A 267 -21.24 18.09 -34.56
CA THR A 267 -21.89 18.89 -35.62
C THR A 267 -22.97 18.12 -36.39
N SER A 268 -22.97 16.79 -36.32
CA SER A 268 -24.02 15.94 -36.90
C SER A 268 -25.38 16.16 -36.22
N PRO A 269 -26.50 15.64 -36.75
CA PRO A 269 -27.75 15.54 -35.99
C PRO A 269 -27.60 14.67 -34.73
N PRO A 270 -28.36 14.92 -33.65
CA PRO A 270 -28.37 14.05 -32.47
C PRO A 270 -28.74 12.60 -32.81
N ILE A 271 -28.21 11.65 -32.04
CA ILE A 271 -28.53 10.22 -32.19
C ILE A 271 -30.02 10.03 -31.94
N THR A 272 -30.72 9.40 -32.89
CA THR A 272 -32.16 9.16 -32.76
C THR A 272 -32.45 8.13 -31.66
N PRO A 273 -33.62 8.16 -31.02
CA PRO A 273 -34.02 7.13 -30.05
C PRO A 273 -33.93 5.71 -30.62
N ALA A 274 -34.31 5.53 -31.90
CA ALA A 274 -34.21 4.24 -32.58
C ALA A 274 -32.76 3.76 -32.72
N ALA A 275 -31.83 4.64 -33.12
CA ALA A 275 -30.41 4.30 -33.22
C ALA A 275 -29.78 3.97 -31.86
N ARG A 276 -30.19 4.67 -30.78
CA ARG A 276 -29.76 4.34 -29.41
C ARG A 276 -30.22 2.94 -28.99
N LEU A 277 -31.46 2.56 -29.31
CA LEU A 277 -32.00 1.24 -28.99
C LEU A 277 -31.38 0.12 -29.83
N ASP A 278 -31.07 0.40 -31.09
CA ASP A 278 -30.36 -0.53 -31.97
C ASP A 278 -28.92 -0.80 -31.48
N MET A 279 -28.19 0.25 -31.10
CA MET A 279 -26.88 0.13 -30.44
C MET A 279 -26.99 -0.69 -29.14
N HIS A 280 -27.97 -0.36 -28.30
CA HIS A 280 -28.25 -1.09 -27.07
C HIS A 280 -28.47 -2.60 -27.32
N ALA A 281 -29.29 -2.95 -28.31
CA ALA A 281 -29.60 -4.35 -28.64
C ALA A 281 -28.35 -5.13 -29.06
N ARG A 282 -27.43 -4.53 -29.83
CA ARG A 282 -26.14 -5.16 -30.20
C ARG A 282 -25.26 -5.39 -28.97
N VAL A 283 -25.15 -4.41 -28.08
CA VAL A 283 -24.40 -4.56 -26.83
C VAL A 283 -25.04 -5.65 -25.94
N GLN A 284 -26.35 -5.65 -25.80
CA GLN A 284 -27.09 -6.68 -25.04
C GLN A 284 -26.84 -8.09 -25.59
N ALA A 285 -26.80 -8.24 -26.93
CA ALA A 285 -26.61 -9.53 -27.57
C ALA A 285 -25.19 -10.10 -27.38
N GLY A 286 -24.15 -9.27 -27.39
CA GLY A 286 -22.75 -9.72 -27.35
C GLY A 286 -21.97 -9.47 -26.04
N TYR A 287 -22.37 -8.48 -25.25
CA TYR A 287 -21.59 -7.94 -24.13
C TYR A 287 -22.45 -7.69 -22.87
N SER A 288 -23.48 -8.50 -22.63
CA SER A 288 -24.28 -8.45 -21.41
C SER A 288 -23.80 -9.42 -20.34
N PHE A 289 -24.09 -9.13 -19.07
CA PHE A 289 -23.86 -10.07 -17.99
C PHE A 289 -24.64 -11.38 -18.15
N ASP A 290 -25.81 -11.38 -18.80
CA ASP A 290 -26.55 -12.61 -19.09
C ASP A 290 -25.72 -13.56 -19.98
N ARG A 291 -25.08 -13.03 -21.03
CA ARG A 291 -24.17 -13.81 -21.88
C ARG A 291 -22.96 -14.33 -21.11
N ARG A 292 -22.35 -13.49 -20.27
CA ARG A 292 -21.21 -13.92 -19.44
C ARG A 292 -21.62 -14.99 -18.42
N ALA A 293 -22.81 -14.84 -17.81
CA ALA A 293 -23.37 -15.81 -16.89
C ALA A 293 -23.58 -17.18 -17.56
N GLU A 294 -24.12 -17.23 -18.78
CA GLU A 294 -24.23 -18.47 -19.58
C GLU A 294 -22.87 -19.16 -19.74
N GLN A 295 -21.84 -18.40 -20.12
CA GLN A 295 -20.48 -18.91 -20.32
C GLN A 295 -19.84 -19.41 -19.00
N PHE A 296 -20.02 -18.67 -17.90
CA PHE A 296 -19.52 -19.10 -16.58
C PHE A 296 -20.22 -20.35 -16.08
N VAL A 297 -21.56 -20.43 -16.19
CA VAL A 297 -22.34 -21.60 -15.78
C VAL A 297 -21.95 -22.84 -16.59
N GLN A 298 -21.74 -22.69 -17.90
CA GLN A 298 -21.28 -23.78 -18.75
C GLN A 298 -19.92 -24.33 -18.27
N VAL A 299 -18.95 -23.45 -18.03
CA VAL A 299 -17.63 -23.86 -17.52
C VAL A 299 -17.74 -24.47 -16.12
N ALA A 300 -18.51 -23.85 -15.22
CA ALA A 300 -18.71 -24.33 -13.86
C ALA A 300 -19.27 -25.75 -13.83
N ARG A 301 -20.34 -26.02 -14.60
CA ARG A 301 -20.94 -27.37 -14.71
C ARG A 301 -19.95 -28.41 -15.24
N ARG A 302 -19.16 -28.05 -16.25
CA ARG A 302 -18.11 -28.93 -16.78
C ARG A 302 -17.07 -29.25 -15.70
N LEU A 303 -16.55 -28.24 -15.01
CA LEU A 303 -15.52 -28.45 -13.99
C LEU A 303 -16.02 -29.28 -12.79
N LEU A 304 -17.28 -29.10 -12.39
CA LEU A 304 -17.93 -29.93 -11.37
C LEU A 304 -18.05 -31.39 -11.84
N ALA A 305 -18.50 -31.61 -13.09
CA ALA A 305 -18.62 -32.96 -13.65
C ALA A 305 -17.27 -33.69 -13.77
N GLU A 306 -16.19 -32.95 -14.04
CA GLU A 306 -14.82 -33.47 -14.09
C GLU A 306 -14.19 -33.64 -12.70
N ASN A 307 -14.84 -33.16 -11.64
CA ASN A 307 -14.24 -32.99 -10.30
C ASN A 307 -12.87 -32.29 -10.38
N ASN A 308 -12.76 -31.30 -11.25
CA ASN A 308 -11.53 -30.56 -11.49
C ASN A 308 -11.41 -29.46 -10.44
N VAL A 309 -10.65 -29.74 -9.39
CA VAL A 309 -10.43 -28.86 -8.22
C VAL A 309 -8.95 -28.48 -8.12
N PRO A 310 -8.59 -27.36 -7.50
CA PRO A 310 -7.20 -26.94 -7.43
C PRO A 310 -6.38 -27.93 -6.61
N PRO A 311 -5.10 -28.15 -6.98
CA PRO A 311 -4.18 -28.82 -6.08
C PRO A 311 -4.02 -27.97 -4.80
N CYS A 312 -3.70 -28.60 -3.67
CA CYS A 312 -3.39 -27.87 -2.43
C CYS A 312 -2.36 -26.75 -2.70
N ALA A 313 -2.52 -25.62 -2.01
CA ALA A 313 -1.60 -24.50 -2.13
C ALA A 313 -0.17 -24.91 -1.76
N VAL A 314 0.00 -25.92 -0.90
CA VAL A 314 1.27 -26.58 -0.67
C VAL A 314 1.21 -28.07 -0.98
N ARG A 315 2.22 -28.59 -1.70
CA ARG A 315 2.32 -30.03 -2.01
C ARG A 315 2.51 -30.83 -0.73
N ARG A 316 1.58 -31.74 -0.43
CA ARG A 316 1.71 -32.65 0.70
C ARG A 316 2.87 -33.63 0.46
N ALA A 317 3.66 -33.87 1.49
CA ALA A 317 4.84 -34.73 1.48
C ALA A 317 4.69 -35.86 2.51
N PRO A 318 5.38 -37.01 2.31
CA PRO A 318 5.40 -38.08 3.30
C PRO A 318 6.03 -37.62 4.60
N ALA A 319 5.57 -38.20 5.71
CA ALA A 319 6.04 -37.88 7.07
C ALA A 319 7.56 -37.93 7.17
N ARG A 320 8.17 -36.85 7.63
CA ARG A 320 9.60 -36.78 7.95
C ARG A 320 9.82 -35.92 9.19
N ALA A 321 10.83 -36.26 9.99
CA ALA A 321 11.31 -35.36 11.04
C ALA A 321 11.76 -34.03 10.42
N LEU A 322 11.19 -32.93 10.90
CA LEU A 322 11.57 -31.57 10.53
C LEU A 322 12.53 -31.04 11.60
N ASP A 323 13.73 -30.65 11.17
CA ASP A 323 14.64 -29.85 11.98
C ASP A 323 14.30 -28.37 11.74
N LEU A 324 13.85 -27.69 12.78
CA LEU A 324 13.40 -26.30 12.70
C LEU A 324 14.60 -25.37 12.83
N SER A 325 14.71 -24.37 11.95
CA SER A 325 15.79 -23.39 12.04
C SER A 325 15.45 -22.27 13.02
N SER A 326 16.47 -21.57 13.55
CA SER A 326 16.24 -20.33 14.29
C SER A 326 15.66 -19.28 13.35
N PRO A 327 14.48 -18.69 13.63
CA PRO A 327 13.96 -17.59 12.83
C PRO A 327 14.84 -16.33 12.90
N GLY A 328 15.71 -16.24 13.91
CA GLY A 328 16.68 -15.16 14.05
C GLY A 328 17.93 -15.29 13.20
N VAL A 329 18.10 -16.39 12.45
CA VAL A 329 19.21 -16.59 11.50
C VAL A 329 18.76 -16.11 10.11
N GLY A 330 19.23 -14.92 9.72
CA GLY A 330 18.96 -14.29 8.43
C GLY A 330 20.06 -14.54 7.39
N GLY A 331 19.79 -14.09 6.16
CA GLY A 331 20.80 -14.00 5.10
C GLY A 331 21.65 -12.73 5.20
N GLU A 332 22.60 -12.57 4.26
CA GLU A 332 23.39 -11.33 4.14
C GLU A 332 22.54 -10.15 3.64
N THR A 333 21.45 -10.47 2.92
CA THR A 333 20.43 -9.53 2.46
C THR A 333 19.04 -9.91 2.99
N GLN A 334 18.13 -8.94 2.99
CA GLN A 334 16.74 -9.14 3.42
C GLN A 334 16.02 -10.17 2.53
N SER A 335 16.15 -10.05 1.20
CA SER A 335 15.59 -11.01 0.25
C SER A 335 16.08 -12.45 0.45
N GLN A 336 17.38 -12.66 0.73
CA GLN A 336 17.92 -13.99 1.04
C GLN A 336 17.31 -14.59 2.31
N GLY A 337 17.22 -13.80 3.39
CA GLY A 337 16.60 -14.23 4.64
C GLY A 337 15.12 -14.58 4.43
N MET A 338 14.37 -13.71 3.74
CA MET A 338 12.97 -13.95 3.38
C MET A 338 12.80 -15.25 2.59
N LEU A 339 13.66 -15.52 1.59
CA LEU A 339 13.57 -16.73 0.78
C LEU A 339 13.86 -18.01 1.59
N SER A 340 14.84 -17.95 2.50
CA SER A 340 15.15 -19.06 3.41
C SER A 340 13.94 -19.38 4.31
N ALA A 341 13.39 -18.36 4.97
CA ALA A 341 12.21 -18.51 5.82
C ALA A 341 10.99 -19.01 5.03
N ALA A 342 10.78 -18.51 3.82
CA ALA A 342 9.69 -18.94 2.96
C ALA A 342 9.77 -20.43 2.60
N ARG A 343 10.97 -20.93 2.29
CA ARG A 343 11.20 -22.35 1.99
C ARG A 343 10.84 -23.23 3.19
N GLU A 344 11.28 -22.86 4.40
CA GLU A 344 10.94 -23.59 5.61
C GLU A 344 9.44 -23.55 5.91
N ILE A 345 8.80 -22.38 5.82
CA ILE A 345 7.34 -22.25 5.98
C ILE A 345 6.60 -23.22 5.04
N THR A 346 6.97 -23.26 3.76
CA THR A 346 6.33 -24.18 2.81
C THR A 346 6.68 -25.64 3.07
N ALA A 347 7.86 -25.95 3.60
CA ALA A 347 8.22 -27.31 3.98
C ALA A 347 7.40 -27.79 5.18
N ILE A 348 7.21 -26.95 6.19
CA ILE A 348 6.33 -27.21 7.35
C ILE A 348 4.89 -27.44 6.86
N ALA A 349 4.38 -26.56 6.00
CA ALA A 349 3.04 -26.69 5.43
C ALA A 349 2.84 -27.97 4.60
N GLY A 350 3.88 -28.40 3.88
CA GLY A 350 3.84 -29.65 3.12
C GLY A 350 3.68 -30.89 4.01
N GLN A 351 3.98 -30.80 5.30
CA GLN A 351 3.89 -31.91 6.24
C GLN A 351 2.60 -31.92 7.06
N ILE A 352 1.69 -30.93 6.91
CA ILE A 352 0.41 -30.86 7.65
C ILE A 352 -0.30 -32.23 7.65
N GLY A 353 -0.72 -32.68 8.83
CA GLY A 353 -1.38 -33.98 9.04
C GLY A 353 -0.43 -35.17 9.21
N ASN A 354 0.85 -35.02 8.82
CA ASN A 354 1.88 -36.05 8.88
C ASN A 354 3.07 -35.66 9.79
N MET A 355 2.99 -34.51 10.48
CA MET A 355 4.06 -34.01 11.33
C MET A 355 4.15 -34.76 12.66
N SER A 356 5.38 -35.06 13.07
CA SER A 356 5.72 -35.26 14.47
C SER A 356 5.94 -33.90 15.13
N GLN A 357 5.64 -33.74 16.42
CA GLN A 357 5.88 -32.49 17.15
C GLN A 357 7.41 -32.23 17.23
N PRO A 358 7.96 -31.25 16.49
CA PRO A 358 9.40 -31.00 16.54
C PRO A 358 9.80 -30.28 17.83
N ALA A 359 11.07 -30.40 18.21
CA ALA A 359 11.63 -29.59 19.30
C ALA A 359 11.63 -28.10 18.94
N PRO A 360 11.55 -27.18 19.92
CA PRO A 360 11.71 -25.76 19.64
C PRO A 360 13.13 -25.47 19.13
N PRO A 361 13.30 -24.64 18.08
CA PRO A 361 14.61 -24.22 17.65
C PRO A 361 15.30 -23.38 18.73
N ALA A 362 16.62 -23.48 18.81
CA ALA A 362 17.41 -22.58 19.63
C ALA A 362 17.28 -21.15 19.07
N GLU A 363 17.14 -20.17 19.95
CA GLU A 363 17.09 -18.76 19.54
C GLU A 363 18.51 -18.26 19.29
N VAL A 364 18.83 -18.02 18.03
CA VAL A 364 20.11 -17.46 17.59
C VAL A 364 19.82 -16.23 16.77
N TYR A 365 20.38 -15.08 17.17
CA TYR A 365 20.27 -13.82 16.47
C TYR A 365 21.51 -13.59 15.61
N GLY A 366 21.36 -13.63 14.29
CA GLY A 366 22.44 -13.33 13.36
C GLY A 366 21.92 -13.08 11.95
N GLY A 367 22.59 -12.20 11.21
CA GLY A 367 22.16 -11.81 9.87
C GLY A 367 20.99 -10.83 9.87
N VAL A 368 20.47 -10.52 8.67
CA VAL A 368 19.50 -9.43 8.49
C VAL A 368 18.12 -9.77 9.07
N ILE A 369 17.54 -8.85 9.85
CA ILE A 369 16.15 -8.96 10.33
C ILE A 369 15.19 -8.64 9.17
N HIS A 370 14.21 -9.52 8.93
CA HIS A 370 13.33 -9.42 7.76
C HIS A 370 11.85 -9.72 8.07
N PRO A 371 10.91 -9.34 7.19
CA PRO A 371 9.46 -9.48 7.41
C PRO A 371 8.97 -10.89 7.76
N LEU A 372 9.55 -11.94 7.16
CA LEU A 372 9.09 -13.32 7.36
C LEU A 372 9.45 -13.96 8.72
N MET A 373 10.26 -13.33 9.57
CA MET A 373 10.68 -13.95 10.84
C MET A 373 9.49 -14.22 11.78
N ALA A 374 8.56 -13.26 11.89
CA ALA A 374 7.37 -13.40 12.73
C ALA A 374 6.44 -14.52 12.24
N ASP A 375 6.21 -14.60 10.92
CA ASP A 375 5.43 -15.66 10.28
C ASP A 375 6.07 -17.03 10.49
N LEU A 376 7.40 -17.15 10.34
CA LEU A 376 8.11 -18.41 10.55
C LEU A 376 7.97 -18.88 12.00
N ARG A 377 8.14 -17.99 12.98
CA ARG A 377 7.89 -18.31 14.40
C ARG A 377 6.47 -18.82 14.63
N GLN A 378 5.50 -18.18 14.00
CA GLN A 378 4.09 -18.56 14.12
C GLN A 378 3.84 -19.97 13.54
N VAL A 379 4.34 -20.23 12.33
CA VAL A 379 4.21 -21.54 11.68
C VAL A 379 4.94 -22.64 12.44
N GLN A 380 6.14 -22.36 12.97
CA GLN A 380 6.86 -23.29 13.83
C GLN A 380 6.08 -23.60 15.13
N ARG A 381 5.40 -22.62 15.73
CA ARG A 381 4.52 -22.87 16.88
C ARG A 381 3.39 -23.81 16.50
N PHE A 382 2.69 -23.55 15.40
CA PHE A 382 1.62 -24.42 14.88
C PHE A 382 2.10 -25.84 14.61
N ALA A 383 3.32 -25.99 14.07
CA ALA A 383 3.91 -27.31 13.84
C ALA A 383 4.11 -28.10 15.13
N ARG A 384 4.44 -27.42 16.23
CA ARG A 384 4.64 -28.05 17.55
C ARG A 384 3.33 -28.36 18.27
N THR A 385 2.33 -27.48 18.16
CA THR A 385 1.03 -27.64 18.84
C THR A 385 0.02 -28.42 18.00
N LEU A 386 0.33 -28.71 16.73
CA LEU A 386 -0.60 -29.27 15.74
C LEU A 386 -1.90 -28.46 15.66
N SER A 387 -1.80 -27.14 15.80
CA SER A 387 -2.95 -26.23 15.86
C SER A 387 -3.06 -25.38 14.60
N ASP A 388 -4.29 -25.04 14.21
CA ASP A 388 -4.63 -24.06 13.17
C ASP A 388 -4.02 -24.31 11.77
N PRO A 389 -4.38 -25.43 11.11
CA PRO A 389 -3.91 -25.73 9.76
C PRO A 389 -4.36 -24.70 8.72
N VAL A 390 -5.45 -23.96 8.98
CA VAL A 390 -5.97 -22.93 8.06
C VAL A 390 -5.02 -21.73 8.03
N GLN A 391 -4.64 -21.20 9.20
CA GLN A 391 -3.71 -20.08 9.26
C GLN A 391 -2.32 -20.47 8.73
N LEU A 392 -1.90 -21.72 8.95
CA LEU A 392 -0.65 -22.24 8.39
C LEU A 392 -0.66 -22.22 6.86
N GLU A 393 -1.74 -22.71 6.23
CA GLU A 393 -1.87 -22.73 4.76
C GLU A 393 -1.90 -21.29 4.20
N GLN A 394 -2.54 -20.34 4.89
CA GLN A 394 -2.56 -18.91 4.51
C GLN A 394 -1.17 -18.27 4.52
N ILE A 395 -0.38 -18.49 5.58
CA ILE A 395 1.01 -17.99 5.65
C ILE A 395 1.86 -18.66 4.56
N ALA A 396 1.69 -19.96 4.36
CA ALA A 396 2.44 -20.73 3.37
C ALA A 396 2.13 -20.33 1.92
N ALA A 397 0.89 -19.93 1.62
CA ALA A 397 0.53 -19.35 0.33
C ALA A 397 1.35 -18.09 0.03
N GLY A 398 1.49 -17.18 1.00
CA GLY A 398 2.33 -15.99 0.87
C GLY A 398 3.80 -16.34 0.63
N ALA A 399 4.35 -17.25 1.44
CA ALA A 399 5.72 -17.75 1.30
C ALA A 399 5.98 -18.41 -0.06
N ARG A 400 5.00 -19.16 -0.58
CA ARG A 400 5.06 -19.77 -1.91
C ARG A 400 5.07 -18.72 -3.01
N ARG A 401 4.22 -17.68 -2.94
CA ARG A 401 4.25 -16.57 -3.91
C ARG A 401 5.60 -15.88 -3.94
N LEU A 402 6.22 -15.67 -2.77
CA LEU A 402 7.56 -15.11 -2.71
C LEU A 402 8.57 -15.98 -3.47
N GLN A 403 8.60 -17.28 -3.18
CA GLN A 403 9.48 -18.24 -3.87
C GLN A 403 9.24 -18.24 -5.39
N GLU A 404 7.97 -18.30 -5.81
CA GLU A 404 7.62 -18.30 -7.22
C GLU A 404 8.02 -16.99 -7.92
N VAL A 405 7.93 -15.83 -7.26
CA VAL A 405 8.39 -14.56 -7.85
C VAL A 405 9.92 -14.48 -7.93
N THR A 406 10.65 -15.06 -6.96
CA THR A 406 12.12 -15.01 -6.95
C THR A 406 12.76 -16.06 -7.86
N ASP A 407 12.15 -17.23 -7.98
CA ASP A 407 12.75 -18.40 -8.62
C ASP A 407 12.32 -18.56 -10.10
N ASP A 408 11.17 -17.98 -10.52
CA ASP A 408 10.57 -18.23 -11.83
C ASP A 408 11.01 -17.23 -12.91
N ALA A 409 11.96 -17.65 -13.76
CA ALA A 409 12.33 -16.92 -14.97
C ALA A 409 11.17 -16.84 -16.01
N ALA A 410 10.13 -17.66 -15.88
CA ALA A 410 8.93 -17.69 -16.74
C ALA A 410 7.72 -16.99 -16.09
N ASN A 411 7.94 -16.07 -15.15
CA ASN A 411 6.87 -15.26 -14.56
C ASN A 411 6.21 -14.37 -15.65
N PRO A 412 4.90 -14.52 -15.94
CA PRO A 412 4.19 -13.72 -16.94
C PRO A 412 3.96 -12.27 -16.47
N LEU A 413 4.20 -11.96 -15.20
CA LEU A 413 4.13 -10.62 -14.66
C LEU A 413 5.42 -10.38 -13.87
N PRO A 414 6.56 -10.17 -14.55
CA PRO A 414 7.86 -10.13 -13.89
C PRO A 414 7.98 -8.88 -13.01
N LEU A 415 8.58 -9.04 -11.83
CA LEU A 415 8.90 -7.94 -10.95
C LEU A 415 10.10 -7.15 -11.52
N ARG A 416 9.82 -6.09 -12.27
CA ARG A 416 10.83 -5.18 -12.86
C ARG A 416 10.96 -3.92 -12.02
N VAL A 417 11.79 -3.97 -10.99
CA VAL A 417 11.99 -2.85 -10.06
C VAL A 417 13.46 -2.59 -9.79
N ALA A 418 13.78 -1.37 -9.40
CA ALA A 418 15.15 -1.02 -9.02
C ALA A 418 15.54 -1.73 -7.71
N ASP A 419 16.83 -1.95 -7.49
CA ASP A 419 17.32 -2.69 -6.33
C ASP A 419 16.89 -2.06 -5.00
N PHE A 420 16.77 -0.73 -4.95
CA PHE A 420 16.30 -0.02 -3.76
C PHE A 420 14.81 -0.26 -3.42
N GLU A 421 14.02 -0.76 -4.37
CA GLU A 421 12.58 -1.08 -4.16
C GLU A 421 12.35 -2.58 -3.99
N ARG A 422 13.33 -3.42 -4.34
CA ARG A 422 13.18 -4.87 -4.44
C ARG A 422 12.59 -5.50 -3.18
N ASP A 423 13.16 -5.23 -2.02
CA ASP A 423 12.72 -5.84 -0.75
C ASP A 423 11.29 -5.41 -0.35
N ALA A 424 10.95 -4.14 -0.58
CA ALA A 424 9.60 -3.62 -0.37
C ALA A 424 8.59 -4.29 -1.32
N MET A 425 8.98 -4.51 -2.58
CA MET A 425 8.13 -5.19 -3.55
C MET A 425 7.96 -6.67 -3.24
N LEU A 426 9.01 -7.37 -2.82
CA LEU A 426 8.91 -8.76 -2.36
C LEU A 426 7.98 -8.89 -1.15
N THR A 427 7.99 -7.92 -0.24
CA THR A 427 7.04 -7.85 0.88
C THR A 427 5.60 -7.66 0.37
N ARG A 428 5.37 -6.88 -0.69
CA ARG A 428 4.05 -6.79 -1.33
C ARG A 428 3.62 -8.11 -1.96
N CYS A 429 4.51 -8.80 -2.67
CA CYS A 429 4.22 -10.13 -3.24
C CYS A 429 3.76 -11.10 -2.14
N LEU A 430 4.53 -11.14 -1.05
CA LEU A 430 4.27 -11.96 0.11
C LEU A 430 2.85 -11.70 0.66
N ARG A 431 2.51 -10.42 0.86
CA ARG A 431 1.25 -9.96 1.47
C ARG A 431 0.08 -9.78 0.49
N ASN A 432 0.22 -10.22 -0.77
CA ASN A 432 -0.77 -10.02 -1.84
C ASN A 432 -1.15 -8.55 -2.09
N MET A 433 -0.24 -7.60 -1.86
CA MET A 433 -0.55 -6.19 -2.04
C MET A 433 -0.35 -5.76 -3.49
N PRO A 434 -1.06 -4.71 -3.97
CA PRO A 434 -0.80 -4.12 -5.28
C PRO A 434 0.65 -3.66 -5.38
N LEU A 435 1.25 -3.49 -6.56
CA LEU A 435 2.64 -3.05 -6.67
C LEU A 435 2.83 -1.54 -6.54
N TRP A 436 1.79 -0.74 -6.78
CA TRP A 436 1.86 0.71 -6.63
C TRP A 436 1.61 1.16 -5.19
N ALA A 437 2.21 2.29 -4.80
CA ALA A 437 1.91 2.99 -3.55
C ALA A 437 0.42 3.32 -3.49
N HIS A 438 -0.29 2.70 -2.55
CA HIS A 438 -1.53 3.23 -2.03
C HIS A 438 -1.28 3.59 -0.58
N GLN A 439 -1.82 4.71 -0.14
CA GLN A 439 -2.00 4.90 1.29
C GLN A 439 -2.90 3.78 1.80
N PRO A 440 -2.70 3.29 3.03
CA PRO A 440 -3.67 2.38 3.65
C PRO A 440 -5.07 3.00 3.51
N GLN A 441 -6.06 2.19 3.14
CA GLN A 441 -7.39 2.67 2.76
C GLN A 441 -8.06 3.52 3.85
N ASP A 442 -7.69 3.28 5.11
CA ASP A 442 -8.25 3.97 6.28
C ASP A 442 -7.31 5.04 6.85
N TYR A 443 -6.15 5.31 6.23
CA TYR A 443 -5.14 6.20 6.81
C TYR A 443 -5.56 7.68 6.80
N VAL A 444 -5.68 8.28 7.99
CA VAL A 444 -6.07 9.68 8.19
C VAL A 444 -4.86 10.56 8.54
N THR A 445 -4.56 11.54 7.67
CA THR A 445 -3.41 12.44 7.84
C THR A 445 -3.61 13.51 8.92
N GLU A 446 -4.86 13.84 9.24
CA GLU A 446 -5.29 14.94 10.11
C GLU A 446 -4.74 14.78 11.53
N THR A 447 -4.67 13.53 12.01
CA THR A 447 -4.17 13.17 13.33
C THR A 447 -2.69 13.51 13.49
N ARG A 448 -1.92 13.50 12.39
CA ARG A 448 -0.48 13.85 12.34
C ARG A 448 -0.23 15.36 12.34
N LYS A 449 -1.29 16.18 12.20
CA LYS A 449 -1.19 17.64 12.14
C LYS A 449 -1.29 18.30 13.52
N ARG A 450 -1.76 17.58 14.55
CA ARG A 450 -1.91 18.09 15.92
C ARG A 450 -0.56 18.27 16.59
N HIS A 451 -0.29 19.46 17.13
CA HIS A 451 1.00 19.79 17.74
C HIS A 451 0.90 20.97 18.72
N LEU A 452 1.86 21.07 19.64
CA LEU A 452 2.05 22.21 20.51
C LEU A 452 2.87 23.28 19.79
N VAL A 453 2.39 24.52 19.77
CA VAL A 453 3.24 25.66 19.42
C VAL A 453 4.05 26.03 20.65
N LEU A 454 5.38 26.00 20.53
CA LEU A 454 6.26 26.34 21.64
C LEU A 454 6.01 27.79 22.07
N GLN A 455 5.92 27.99 23.39
CA GLN A 455 5.90 29.33 23.99
C GLN A 455 7.27 29.56 24.59
N PRO A 456 8.07 30.50 24.07
CA PRO A 456 9.48 30.64 24.45
C PRO A 456 9.66 30.85 25.95
N ARG A 457 10.61 30.14 26.55
CA ARG A 457 10.99 30.31 27.96
C ARG A 457 12.43 30.81 28.06
N ARG A 458 12.63 31.96 28.69
CA ARG A 458 13.98 32.55 28.82
C ARG A 458 14.87 31.77 29.79
N GLU A 459 14.31 31.35 30.91
CA GLU A 459 15.04 30.60 31.93
C GLU A 459 15.32 29.17 31.46
N ALA A 460 16.61 28.80 31.46
CA ALA A 460 17.02 27.44 31.19
C ALA A 460 16.78 26.55 32.42
N PRO A 461 16.30 25.31 32.24
CA PRO A 461 16.27 24.34 33.33
C PRO A 461 17.70 23.89 33.70
N ALA A 462 17.86 23.30 34.87
CA ALA A 462 19.13 22.73 35.32
C ALA A 462 19.07 21.19 35.27
N PRO A 463 19.46 20.55 34.16
CA PRO A 463 19.48 19.10 34.08
C PRO A 463 20.55 18.53 35.02
N ALA A 464 20.27 17.40 35.64
CA ALA A 464 21.20 16.74 36.56
C ALA A 464 22.47 16.21 35.86
N ARG A 465 22.34 15.87 34.56
CA ARG A 465 23.40 15.39 33.69
C ARG A 465 23.48 16.24 32.42
N PRO A 466 24.65 16.33 31.77
CA PRO A 466 24.77 16.97 30.48
C PRO A 466 23.78 16.39 29.46
N ILE A 467 23.33 17.20 28.51
CA ILE A 467 22.51 16.74 27.40
C ILE A 467 23.34 15.86 26.46
N GLY A 468 22.85 14.67 26.11
CA GLY A 468 23.51 13.82 25.11
C GLY A 468 23.02 14.15 23.70
N VAL A 469 23.89 14.64 22.81
CA VAL A 469 23.54 14.90 21.41
C VAL A 469 24.14 13.81 20.53
N PHE A 470 23.28 13.02 19.89
CA PHE A 470 23.65 11.93 18.99
C PHE A 470 23.34 12.35 17.55
N LEU A 471 24.40 12.67 16.81
CA LEU A 471 24.31 13.22 15.46
C LEU A 471 24.94 12.25 14.44
N HIS A 472 24.19 11.87 13.41
CA HIS A 472 24.75 11.15 12.27
C HIS A 472 24.98 12.08 11.08
N LEU A 473 26.23 12.22 10.62
CA LEU A 473 26.61 13.03 9.46
C LEU A 473 27.23 12.15 8.37
N TYR A 474 26.39 11.64 7.48
CA TYR A 474 26.85 11.02 6.22
C TYR A 474 27.43 12.07 5.25
N TYR A 475 26.87 13.29 5.26
CA TYR A 475 27.33 14.44 4.47
C TYR A 475 28.06 15.43 5.40
N GLN A 476 29.39 15.39 5.39
CA GLN A 476 30.23 16.17 6.30
C GLN A 476 30.09 17.69 6.14
N GLU A 477 29.68 18.16 4.97
CA GLU A 477 29.46 19.58 4.67
C GLU A 477 28.27 20.19 5.43
N LEU A 478 27.43 19.37 6.08
CA LEU A 478 26.38 19.86 6.98
C LEU A 478 26.92 20.16 8.40
N ALA A 479 28.15 19.77 8.75
CA ALA A 479 28.70 20.00 10.08
C ALA A 479 28.65 21.48 10.54
N PRO A 480 28.97 22.48 9.70
CA PRO A 480 28.84 23.90 10.10
C PRO A 480 27.39 24.33 10.37
N VAL A 481 26.42 23.75 9.64
CA VAL A 481 24.99 24.02 9.86
C VAL A 481 24.58 23.50 11.25
N PHE A 482 24.99 22.28 11.59
CA PHE A 482 24.74 21.71 12.91
C PHE A 482 25.49 22.44 14.02
N ALA A 483 26.73 22.89 13.81
CA ALA A 483 27.45 23.71 14.79
C ALA A 483 26.65 24.96 15.18
N LYS A 484 26.08 25.67 14.19
CA LYS A 484 25.23 26.86 14.41
C LYS A 484 23.93 26.52 15.17
N ARG A 485 23.29 25.39 14.84
CA ARG A 485 22.03 24.95 15.48
C ARG A 485 22.25 24.44 16.90
N LEU A 486 23.33 23.71 17.15
CA LEU A 486 23.68 23.21 18.47
C LEU A 486 24.10 24.33 19.43
N ALA A 487 24.64 25.44 18.91
CA ALA A 487 24.91 26.64 19.70
C ALA A 487 23.64 27.28 20.29
N GLN A 488 22.44 26.88 19.84
CA GLN A 488 21.16 27.32 20.44
C GLN A 488 20.84 26.58 21.74
N ILE A 489 21.56 25.53 22.12
CA ILE A 489 21.38 24.82 23.38
C ILE A 489 22.23 25.54 24.46
N PRO A 490 21.64 26.30 25.40
CA PRO A 490 22.40 27.12 26.34
C PRO A 490 22.83 26.32 27.59
N LEU A 491 23.05 25.02 27.45
CA LEU A 491 23.31 24.09 28.56
C LEU A 491 24.51 23.18 28.25
N PRO A 492 25.15 22.61 29.30
CA PRO A 492 26.19 21.60 29.11
C PRO A 492 25.68 20.42 28.26
N LEU A 493 26.45 20.07 27.23
CA LEU A 493 26.14 18.95 26.35
C LEU A 493 27.39 18.13 26.01
N SER A 494 27.20 16.84 25.81
CA SER A 494 28.15 15.92 25.20
C SER A 494 27.72 15.65 23.77
N LEU A 495 28.63 15.80 22.81
CA LEU A 495 28.33 15.65 21.39
C LEU A 495 28.97 14.37 20.84
N TYR A 496 28.15 13.45 20.35
CA TYR A 496 28.55 12.18 19.74
C TYR A 496 28.20 12.24 18.25
N VAL A 497 29.21 12.11 17.37
CA VAL A 497 29.00 12.23 15.93
C VAL A 497 29.44 10.95 15.23
N SER A 498 28.57 10.38 14.41
CA SER A 498 28.93 9.24 13.55
C SER A 498 29.06 9.65 12.09
N THR A 499 29.94 8.98 11.37
CA THR A 499 30.11 9.05 9.92
C THR A 499 30.64 7.71 9.39
N ASP A 500 30.88 7.57 8.10
CA ASP A 500 31.25 6.30 7.46
C ASP A 500 32.68 6.22 6.92
N THR A 501 33.43 7.33 6.89
CA THR A 501 34.85 7.31 6.51
C THR A 501 35.72 8.20 7.40
N ALA A 502 37.02 7.88 7.47
CA ALA A 502 37.99 8.65 8.24
C ALA A 502 38.17 10.08 7.70
N GLU A 503 38.07 10.27 6.38
CA GLU A 503 38.19 11.58 5.73
C GLU A 503 37.03 12.50 6.10
N LYS A 504 35.81 11.94 6.17
CA LYS A 504 34.63 12.68 6.64
C LYS A 504 34.75 13.01 8.12
N ALA A 505 35.23 12.06 8.93
CA ALA A 505 35.43 12.28 10.37
C ALA A 505 36.38 13.46 10.62
N ALA A 506 37.54 13.49 9.95
CA ALA A 506 38.49 14.59 10.08
C ALA A 506 37.91 15.96 9.66
N GLN A 507 36.99 16.00 8.69
CA GLN A 507 36.31 17.24 8.30
C GLN A 507 35.27 17.67 9.35
N ILE A 508 34.52 16.71 9.90
CA ILE A 508 33.54 16.94 10.96
C ILE A 508 34.24 17.47 12.22
N GLU A 509 35.35 16.86 12.65
CA GLU A 509 36.12 17.27 13.83
C GLU A 509 36.60 18.72 13.74
N ARG A 510 36.97 19.20 12.54
CA ARG A 510 37.35 20.61 12.35
C ARG A 510 36.18 21.57 12.57
N ALA A 511 34.98 21.18 12.18
CA ALA A 511 33.78 22.01 12.32
C ALA A 511 33.12 21.87 13.71
N LEU A 512 33.33 20.74 14.38
CA LEU A 512 32.77 20.36 15.68
C LEU A 512 33.88 19.79 16.58
N PRO A 513 34.83 20.62 17.06
CA PRO A 513 36.02 20.14 17.79
C PRO A 513 35.72 19.49 19.13
N GLN A 514 34.53 19.72 19.69
CA GLN A 514 34.04 19.11 20.93
C GLN A 514 33.37 17.74 20.73
N ALA A 515 33.23 17.29 19.48
CA ALA A 515 32.55 16.04 19.16
C ALA A 515 33.44 14.82 19.42
N GLN A 516 32.84 13.77 20.01
CA GLN A 516 33.39 12.42 19.97
C GLN A 516 32.95 11.76 18.66
N VAL A 517 33.88 11.63 17.70
CA VAL A 517 33.56 11.13 16.36
C VAL A 517 33.86 9.63 16.24
N ARG A 518 32.89 8.85 15.72
CA ARG A 518 33.08 7.42 15.38
C ARG A 518 32.82 7.16 13.91
N VAL A 519 33.72 6.41 13.28
CA VAL A 519 33.56 5.89 11.92
C VAL A 519 32.89 4.52 12.01
N LEU A 520 31.73 4.37 11.37
CA LEU A 520 30.89 3.18 11.45
C LEU A 520 30.49 2.71 10.04
N PRO A 521 30.21 1.41 9.82
CA PRO A 521 29.72 0.94 8.53
C PRO A 521 28.47 1.70 8.09
N ASN A 522 28.36 2.00 6.79
CA ASN A 522 27.17 2.58 6.19
C ASN A 522 26.04 1.53 6.11
N ARG A 523 25.44 1.23 7.25
CA ARG A 523 24.31 0.30 7.43
C ARG A 523 23.32 0.88 8.42
N GLY A 524 22.03 0.66 8.17
CA GLY A 524 20.97 1.08 9.08
C GLY A 524 20.76 2.60 9.13
N ARG A 525 21.21 3.31 8.08
CA ARG A 525 21.08 4.77 7.93
C ARG A 525 21.59 5.52 9.14
N ASP A 526 20.79 6.44 9.67
CA ASP A 526 21.07 7.15 10.90
C ASP A 526 20.69 6.33 12.16
N ILE A 527 19.84 5.31 12.03
CA ILE A 527 19.31 4.54 13.16
C ILE A 527 20.41 3.72 13.83
N PHE A 528 21.10 2.87 13.06
CA PHE A 528 22.18 2.05 13.61
C PHE A 528 23.28 2.88 14.28
N PRO A 529 23.89 3.85 13.60
CA PRO A 529 25.03 4.55 14.16
C PRO A 529 24.66 5.45 15.35
N LYS A 530 23.43 5.99 15.43
CA LYS A 530 22.98 6.76 16.61
C LYS A 530 22.65 5.86 17.80
N LEU A 531 21.84 4.82 17.61
CA LEU A 531 21.31 4.01 18.72
C LEU A 531 22.32 2.98 19.23
N TYR A 532 23.00 2.29 18.31
CA TYR A 532 23.86 1.14 18.66
C TYR A 532 25.34 1.46 18.49
N GLY A 533 25.70 2.35 17.55
CA GLY A 533 27.07 2.83 17.37
C GLY A 533 27.63 3.64 18.55
N PHE A 534 26.74 4.19 19.38
CA PHE A 534 27.04 4.89 20.64
C PHE A 534 26.20 4.36 21.81
N GLY A 535 25.79 3.08 21.77
CA GLY A 535 24.95 2.49 22.82
C GLY A 535 25.54 2.62 24.23
N ASP A 536 26.87 2.61 24.33
CA ASP A 536 27.65 2.80 25.56
C ASP A 536 27.55 4.20 26.17
N ALA A 537 27.21 5.22 25.39
CA ALA A 537 27.16 6.61 25.85
C ALA A 537 25.80 7.02 26.43
N TYR A 538 24.71 6.29 26.14
CA TYR A 538 23.36 6.68 26.58
C TYR A 538 23.23 6.72 28.12
N ALA A 539 23.94 5.85 28.83
CA ALA A 539 23.87 5.75 30.29
C ALA A 539 24.33 7.02 31.02
N ASP A 540 25.08 7.90 30.34
CA ASP A 540 25.59 9.16 30.89
C ASP A 540 24.58 10.31 30.80
N HIS A 541 23.42 10.10 30.16
CA HIS A 541 22.47 11.15 29.82
C HIS A 541 21.04 10.78 30.21
N ASP A 542 20.35 11.69 30.91
CA ASP A 542 18.91 11.53 31.19
C ASP A 542 18.05 11.95 30.00
N ILE A 543 18.50 12.99 29.29
CA ILE A 543 17.84 13.60 28.13
C ILE A 543 18.83 13.60 26.96
N VAL A 544 18.35 13.12 25.82
CA VAL A 544 19.11 13.01 24.59
C VAL A 544 18.43 13.73 23.43
N LEU A 545 19.22 14.17 22.46
CA LEU A 545 18.78 14.74 21.21
C LEU A 545 19.35 13.93 20.06
N HIS A 546 18.48 13.35 19.23
CA HIS A 546 18.86 12.62 18.04
C HIS A 546 18.73 13.51 16.82
N LEU A 547 19.78 13.57 16.01
CA LEU A 547 19.86 14.41 14.80
C LEU A 547 20.52 13.63 13.66
N HIS A 548 20.23 13.97 12.41
CA HIS A 548 21.02 13.47 11.29
C HIS A 548 21.12 14.51 10.16
N GLY A 549 22.23 14.51 9.45
CA GLY A 549 22.45 15.32 8.26
C GLY A 549 22.22 14.49 7.00
N LYS A 550 20.97 14.30 6.60
CA LYS A 550 20.63 13.67 5.32
C LYS A 550 20.38 14.76 4.28
N LYS A 551 21.08 14.71 3.15
CA LYS A 551 20.78 15.53 1.98
C LYS A 551 19.83 14.81 1.04
N SER A 552 18.91 15.55 0.46
CA SER A 552 18.13 15.11 -0.70
C SER A 552 18.83 15.58 -1.96
N LEU A 553 19.49 14.67 -2.67
CA LEU A 553 20.32 15.01 -3.83
C LEU A 553 19.55 15.68 -5.00
N HIS A 554 18.21 15.69 -5.02
CA HIS A 554 17.43 16.18 -6.17
C HIS A 554 16.05 16.81 -5.85
N SER A 555 15.82 17.39 -4.65
CA SER A 555 14.53 18.05 -4.38
C SER A 555 14.63 19.23 -3.40
N SER A 556 14.26 20.42 -3.87
CA SER A 556 14.12 21.62 -3.03
C SER A 556 13.13 21.43 -1.87
N MET A 557 12.06 20.64 -2.06
CA MET A 557 11.06 20.35 -1.03
C MET A 557 11.59 19.49 0.13
N LEU A 558 12.64 18.70 -0.10
CA LEU A 558 13.25 17.86 0.94
C LEU A 558 14.35 18.61 1.71
N ASP A 559 14.96 19.64 1.12
CA ASP A 559 15.84 20.56 1.85
C ASP A 559 15.04 21.43 2.84
N GLU A 560 13.82 21.83 2.46
CA GLU A 560 12.84 22.46 3.38
C GLU A 560 12.51 21.56 4.58
N TRP A 561 12.51 20.24 4.39
CA TRP A 561 12.19 19.28 5.45
C TRP A 561 13.25 19.25 6.56
N LEU A 562 14.54 19.28 6.20
CA LEU A 562 15.62 19.37 7.20
C LEU A 562 15.51 20.68 8.00
N SER A 563 15.31 21.82 7.34
CA SER A 563 15.14 23.09 8.04
C SER A 563 13.94 23.06 8.96
N HIS A 564 12.79 22.57 8.48
CA HIS A 564 11.56 22.44 9.27
C HIS A 564 11.78 21.65 10.56
N ILE A 565 12.47 20.50 10.50
CA ILE A 565 12.75 19.70 11.69
C ILE A 565 13.66 20.47 12.65
N LEU A 566 14.74 21.08 12.14
CA LEU A 566 15.68 21.85 12.96
C LEU A 566 14.99 23.07 13.58
N ASP A 567 14.08 23.74 12.89
CA ASP A 567 13.33 24.88 13.44
C ASP A 567 12.34 24.45 14.53
N CYS A 568 11.82 23.21 14.47
CA CYS A 568 10.97 22.65 15.53
C CYS A 568 11.75 22.22 16.78
N LEU A 569 12.97 21.68 16.61
CA LEU A 569 13.74 21.05 17.70
C LEU A 569 14.88 21.93 18.25
N LEU A 570 15.44 22.79 17.40
CA LEU A 570 16.61 23.64 17.59
C LEU A 570 16.35 25.04 16.97
N GLY A 571 15.19 25.60 17.31
CA GLY A 571 14.86 27.00 17.04
C GLY A 571 15.72 27.94 17.89
N ASP A 572 15.15 29.04 18.36
CA ASP A 572 15.88 29.96 19.25
C ASP A 572 16.13 29.33 20.64
N PRO A 573 17.09 29.84 21.43
CA PRO A 573 17.43 29.24 22.73
C PRO A 573 16.26 29.15 23.69
N ALA A 574 15.31 30.09 23.58
CA ALA A 574 14.11 30.10 24.40
C ALA A 574 13.10 28.99 24.02
N ASP A 575 13.07 28.55 22.76
CA ASP A 575 12.28 27.39 22.33
C ASP A 575 12.93 26.08 22.81
N VAL A 576 14.25 25.98 22.75
CA VAL A 576 15.00 24.84 23.30
C VAL A 576 14.79 24.73 24.82
N ASN A 577 14.92 25.85 25.55
CA ASN A 577 14.62 25.91 26.98
C ASN A 577 13.18 25.50 27.29
N ARG A 578 12.24 25.85 26.41
CA ARG A 578 10.84 25.45 26.57
C ARG A 578 10.68 23.93 26.51
N ILE A 579 11.31 23.26 25.52
CA ILE A 579 11.33 21.80 25.38
C ILE A 579 11.94 21.15 26.64
N LEU A 580 13.13 21.59 27.03
CA LEU A 580 13.85 21.02 28.17
C LEU A 580 13.08 21.20 29.48
N SER A 581 12.41 22.34 29.66
CA SER A 581 11.58 22.55 30.85
C SER A 581 10.37 21.61 30.92
N LEU A 582 9.89 21.09 29.78
CA LEU A 582 8.82 20.09 29.76
C LEU A 582 9.31 18.74 30.25
N PHE A 583 10.53 18.34 29.90
CA PHE A 583 11.13 17.11 30.41
C PHE A 583 11.35 17.17 31.92
N ASP A 584 11.67 18.34 32.45
CA ASP A 584 11.80 18.58 33.89
C ASP A 584 10.43 18.54 34.60
N SER A 585 9.43 19.25 34.08
CA SER A 585 8.11 19.37 34.73
C SER A 585 7.15 18.20 34.48
N VAL A 586 7.40 17.38 33.46
CA VAL A 586 6.52 16.27 33.05
C VAL A 586 7.33 14.97 33.06
N PRO A 587 7.39 14.23 34.18
CA PRO A 587 8.20 13.02 34.31
C PRO A 587 7.90 11.96 33.24
N ARG A 588 6.62 11.82 32.86
CA ARG A 588 6.18 10.89 31.81
C ARG A 588 6.36 11.39 30.38
N LEU A 589 6.91 12.58 30.14
CA LEU A 589 7.28 12.99 28.79
C LEU A 589 8.47 12.16 28.32
N GLY A 590 8.26 11.34 27.29
CA GLY A 590 9.26 10.43 26.73
C GLY A 590 9.93 10.97 25.49
N ILE A 591 9.15 11.45 24.51
CA ILE A 591 9.68 11.96 23.23
C ILE A 591 9.04 13.32 22.89
N VAL A 592 9.87 14.27 22.48
CA VAL A 592 9.44 15.51 21.81
C VAL A 592 9.94 15.49 20.38
N MET A 593 9.02 15.61 19.42
CA MET A 593 9.28 15.40 18.00
C MET A 593 8.73 16.56 17.16
N PRO A 594 9.25 16.82 15.96
CA PRO A 594 8.69 17.86 15.09
C PRO A 594 7.28 17.47 14.64
N VAL A 595 6.40 18.46 14.46
CA VAL A 595 5.13 18.22 13.75
C VAL A 595 5.43 17.70 12.33
N VAL A 596 4.64 16.72 11.87
CA VAL A 596 4.92 16.01 10.60
C VAL A 596 4.88 16.96 9.41
N HIS A 597 5.97 17.02 8.64
CA HIS A 597 6.06 17.86 7.46
C HIS A 597 5.10 17.40 6.35
N ARG A 598 4.53 18.34 5.59
CA ARG A 598 3.51 18.07 4.54
C ARG A 598 3.96 17.05 3.51
N SER A 599 5.25 17.07 3.13
CA SER A 599 5.81 16.16 2.13
C SER A 599 5.85 14.69 2.59
N VAL A 600 5.81 14.42 3.90
CA VAL A 600 5.91 13.06 4.46
C VAL A 600 4.66 12.62 5.22
N LEU A 601 3.61 13.44 5.27
CA LEU A 601 2.31 13.08 5.87
C LEU A 601 1.81 11.74 5.33
N ASN A 602 1.96 11.51 4.04
CA ASN A 602 1.47 10.32 3.37
C ASN A 602 2.27 9.06 3.66
N ALA A 603 3.47 9.20 4.23
CA ALA A 603 4.37 8.09 4.57
C ALA A 603 4.41 7.79 6.09
N ALA A 604 3.74 8.60 6.92
CA ALA A 604 3.73 8.48 8.38
C ALA A 604 2.79 7.37 8.91
N HIS A 605 2.90 6.19 8.31
CA HIS A 605 2.18 4.95 8.62
C HIS A 605 3.17 3.76 8.58
N TRP A 606 2.73 2.53 8.89
CA TRP A 606 3.63 1.37 8.95
C TRP A 606 4.37 1.06 7.65
N GLY A 607 3.73 1.27 6.50
CA GLY A 607 4.31 0.91 5.22
C GLY A 607 4.63 -0.59 5.19
N PHE A 608 5.83 -0.96 4.74
CA PHE A 608 6.28 -2.36 4.70
C PHE A 608 6.99 -2.82 5.98
N ASN A 609 6.89 -2.06 7.07
CA ASN A 609 7.72 -2.28 8.27
C ASN A 609 6.99 -2.96 9.42
N ARG A 610 5.66 -3.17 9.35
CA ARG A 610 4.88 -3.76 10.44
C ARG A 610 5.36 -5.16 10.80
N ASP A 611 5.69 -5.97 9.80
CA ASP A 611 6.18 -7.34 9.98
C ASP A 611 7.55 -7.37 10.67
N ILE A 612 8.46 -6.47 10.29
CA ILE A 612 9.75 -6.29 10.99
C ILE A 612 9.52 -5.76 12.41
N GLY A 613 8.59 -4.82 12.58
CA GLY A 613 8.18 -4.31 13.88
C GLY A 613 7.63 -5.40 14.81
N ALA A 614 6.93 -6.40 14.27
CA ALA A 614 6.43 -7.54 15.04
C ALA A 614 7.57 -8.42 15.56
N GLU A 615 8.61 -8.63 14.75
CA GLU A 615 9.84 -9.30 15.19
C GLU A 615 10.56 -8.50 16.29
N LEU A 616 10.66 -7.17 16.16
CA LEU A 616 11.24 -6.31 17.20
C LEU A 616 10.43 -6.36 18.51
N ALA A 617 9.10 -6.31 18.42
CA ALA A 617 8.22 -6.42 19.59
C ALA A 617 8.37 -7.78 20.30
N TYR A 618 8.53 -8.86 19.54
CA TYR A 618 8.82 -10.19 20.09
C TYR A 618 10.15 -10.20 20.86
N ARG A 619 11.23 -9.67 20.27
CA ARG A 619 12.56 -9.61 20.92
C ARG A 619 12.57 -8.76 22.20
N MET A 620 11.75 -7.71 22.25
CA MET A 620 11.57 -6.87 23.44
C MET A 620 10.62 -7.49 24.48
N GLY A 621 9.99 -8.64 24.21
CA GLY A 621 9.02 -9.25 25.12
C GLY A 621 7.74 -8.42 25.31
N MET A 622 7.35 -7.64 24.30
CA MET A 622 6.16 -6.78 24.39
C MET A 622 4.88 -7.60 24.47
N ALA A 623 4.03 -7.30 25.46
CA ALA A 623 2.71 -7.92 25.60
C ALA A 623 1.61 -7.22 24.78
N THR A 624 1.79 -5.94 24.49
CA THR A 624 0.79 -5.13 23.79
C THR A 624 0.88 -5.33 22.26
N PRO A 625 -0.25 -5.52 21.56
CA PRO A 625 -0.27 -5.54 20.10
C PRO A 625 0.29 -4.25 19.49
N LEU A 626 0.87 -4.35 18.30
CA LEU A 626 1.27 -3.18 17.54
C LEU A 626 0.04 -2.33 17.17
N PRO A 627 0.13 -0.99 17.23
CA PRO A 627 -0.97 -0.12 16.83
C PRO A 627 -1.25 -0.22 15.33
N GLU A 628 -2.50 0.01 14.94
CA GLU A 628 -2.88 0.16 13.54
C GLU A 628 -2.36 1.49 12.94
N ASN A 629 -2.44 1.64 11.61
CA ASN A 629 -1.86 2.77 10.90
C ASN A 629 -2.29 4.14 11.45
N ASP A 630 -3.57 4.30 11.80
CA ASP A 630 -4.07 5.58 12.32
C ASP A 630 -3.53 5.88 13.70
N ALA A 631 -3.39 4.88 14.56
CA ALA A 631 -2.87 5.03 15.92
C ALA A 631 -1.34 5.16 16.00
N LEU A 632 -0.61 4.78 14.93
CA LEU A 632 0.86 4.82 14.91
C LEU A 632 1.40 6.26 14.87
N GLN A 633 1.93 6.74 15.98
CA GLN A 633 2.72 7.98 16.04
C GLN A 633 4.19 7.66 16.28
N PHE A 634 5.09 8.38 15.62
CA PHE A 634 6.53 8.24 15.74
C PHE A 634 7.23 9.49 15.20
N PRO A 635 8.49 9.76 15.58
CA PRO A 635 9.26 10.89 15.06
C PRO A 635 9.65 10.64 13.60
N ALA A 636 8.78 11.02 12.66
CA ALA A 636 9.05 10.86 11.22
C ALA A 636 10.28 11.69 10.79
N GLY A 637 11.30 11.01 10.29
CA GLY A 637 12.63 11.55 10.03
C GLY A 637 13.61 11.34 11.19
N SER A 638 13.31 10.47 12.16
CA SER A 638 14.19 9.97 13.23
C SER A 638 15.03 11.03 13.99
N MET A 639 14.56 12.27 14.01
CA MET A 639 15.14 13.39 14.76
C MET A 639 14.16 13.87 15.82
N PHE A 640 14.59 13.87 17.07
CA PHE A 640 13.72 14.10 18.22
C PHE A 640 14.55 14.30 19.49
N TRP A 641 13.95 14.94 20.48
CA TRP A 641 14.42 14.87 21.86
C TRP A 641 13.77 13.69 22.57
N ALA A 642 14.50 13.01 23.45
CA ALA A 642 13.96 11.93 24.26
C ALA A 642 14.50 11.91 25.67
N ARG A 643 13.70 11.37 26.59
CA ARG A 643 14.20 10.79 27.83
C ARG A 643 14.82 9.43 27.50
N THR A 644 16.05 9.19 27.95
CA THR A 644 16.78 7.94 27.66
C THR A 644 15.99 6.71 28.08
N ALA A 645 15.34 6.76 29.25
CA ALA A 645 14.50 5.67 29.76
C ALA A 645 13.32 5.30 28.84
N ALA A 646 12.83 6.21 27.99
CA ALA A 646 11.78 5.92 27.02
C ALA A 646 12.30 5.16 25.77
N LEU A 647 13.62 5.14 25.56
CA LEU A 647 14.29 4.43 24.46
C LEU A 647 14.89 3.09 24.91
N GLN A 648 14.97 2.82 26.22
CA GLN A 648 15.70 1.69 26.78
C GLN A 648 15.36 0.34 26.13
N PRO A 649 14.08 -0.02 25.89
CA PRO A 649 13.78 -1.31 25.26
C PRO A 649 14.36 -1.46 23.85
N ILE A 650 14.51 -0.36 23.10
CA ILE A 650 15.14 -0.38 21.78
C ILE A 650 16.67 -0.49 21.93
N LEU A 651 17.27 0.20 22.89
CA LEU A 651 18.71 0.12 23.14
C LEU A 651 19.12 -1.30 23.61
N ASP A 652 18.31 -1.94 24.45
CA ASP A 652 18.53 -3.28 25.00
C ASP A 652 18.49 -4.39 23.94
N LEU A 653 17.93 -4.13 22.76
CA LEU A 653 18.00 -5.07 21.63
C LEU A 653 19.43 -5.33 21.17
N ALA A 654 20.37 -4.43 21.48
CA ALA A 654 21.78 -4.54 21.14
C ALA A 654 22.02 -4.90 19.66
N LEU A 655 21.29 -4.24 18.74
CA LEU A 655 21.35 -4.58 17.32
C LEU A 655 22.71 -4.26 16.71
N GLU A 656 23.38 -5.27 16.18
CA GLU A 656 24.59 -5.13 15.38
C GLU A 656 24.31 -4.64 13.94
N ALA A 657 25.36 -4.12 13.27
CA ALA A 657 25.29 -3.67 11.88
C ALA A 657 24.83 -4.78 10.91
N SER A 658 25.17 -6.04 11.21
CA SER A 658 24.79 -7.23 10.43
C SER A 658 23.28 -7.47 10.35
N HIS A 659 22.51 -6.97 11.34
CA HIS A 659 21.06 -7.05 11.36
C HIS A 659 20.38 -6.13 10.35
N PHE A 660 21.06 -5.08 9.91
CA PHE A 660 20.56 -4.14 8.91
C PHE A 660 20.98 -4.60 7.52
N PRO A 661 20.10 -4.55 6.49
CA PRO A 661 20.51 -4.86 5.13
C PRO A 661 21.58 -3.87 4.62
N PRO A 662 22.41 -4.27 3.63
CA PRO A 662 23.31 -3.33 2.94
C PRO A 662 22.54 -2.12 2.41
N GLU A 663 23.13 -0.92 2.50
CA GLU A 663 22.49 0.28 1.93
C GLU A 663 22.56 0.26 0.41
N ALA A 664 21.38 0.24 -0.22
CA ALA A 664 21.18 0.33 -1.66
C ALA A 664 20.28 1.53 -2.04
N GLY A 665 19.99 2.42 -1.07
CA GLY A 665 19.10 3.56 -1.26
C GLY A 665 17.62 3.25 -0.95
N GLN A 666 17.34 2.17 -0.22
CA GLN A 666 15.98 1.70 0.07
C GLN A 666 15.06 2.80 0.63
N VAL A 667 13.82 2.89 0.19
CA VAL A 667 12.93 4.00 0.61
C VAL A 667 11.99 3.63 1.76
N ASP A 668 11.73 2.33 1.99
CA ASP A 668 10.89 1.81 3.06
C ASP A 668 11.14 0.30 3.24
N GLY A 669 10.56 -0.34 4.26
CA GLY A 669 10.55 -1.81 4.39
C GLY A 669 11.87 -2.42 4.87
N THR A 670 12.64 -1.69 5.67
CA THR A 670 13.92 -2.16 6.23
C THR A 670 13.92 -2.04 7.75
N LEU A 671 14.87 -2.72 8.40
CA LEU A 671 15.03 -2.64 9.86
C LEU A 671 15.17 -1.20 10.39
N ALA A 672 15.89 -0.32 9.70
CA ALA A 672 16.03 1.08 10.11
C ALA A 672 14.67 1.80 10.17
N HIS A 673 13.87 1.65 9.12
CA HIS A 673 12.52 2.23 9.03
C HIS A 673 11.54 1.59 10.04
N ALA A 674 11.72 0.31 10.36
CA ALA A 674 10.96 -0.36 11.42
C ALA A 674 11.30 0.17 12.81
N VAL A 675 12.59 0.31 13.14
CA VAL A 675 13.05 0.89 14.42
C VAL A 675 12.55 2.32 14.56
N GLU A 676 12.63 3.14 13.52
CA GLU A 676 12.10 4.51 13.51
C GLU A 676 10.62 4.56 13.95
N ARG A 677 9.79 3.67 13.42
CA ARG A 677 8.37 3.56 13.79
C ARG A 677 8.19 3.00 15.19
N MET A 678 9.01 2.03 15.58
CA MET A 678 8.98 1.43 16.91
C MET A 678 9.36 2.41 18.01
N LEU A 679 10.10 3.49 17.74
CA LEU A 679 10.42 4.53 18.74
C LEU A 679 9.14 5.05 19.43
N GLY A 680 8.09 5.32 18.66
CA GLY A 680 6.83 5.79 19.23
C GLY A 680 6.03 4.67 19.90
N VAL A 681 6.06 3.46 19.33
CA VAL A 681 5.40 2.28 19.92
C VAL A 681 5.98 1.96 21.31
N VAL A 682 7.30 1.94 21.43
CA VAL A 682 8.01 1.63 22.67
C VAL A 682 7.85 2.72 23.71
N CYS A 683 7.94 4.00 23.30
CA CYS A 683 7.66 5.13 24.17
C CYS A 683 6.28 4.99 24.85
N ARG A 684 5.25 4.68 24.05
CA ARG A 684 3.88 4.49 24.56
C ARG A 684 3.71 3.24 25.40
N ALA A 685 4.28 2.11 24.96
CA ALA A 685 4.23 0.85 25.71
C ALA A 685 4.92 0.98 27.08
N GLY A 686 5.95 1.81 27.18
CA GLY A 686 6.62 2.16 28.44
C GLY A 686 5.85 3.17 29.32
N GLY A 687 4.64 3.58 28.93
CA GLY A 687 3.82 4.52 29.69
C GLY A 687 4.22 5.99 29.56
N TYR A 688 5.03 6.33 28.55
CA TYR A 688 5.46 7.70 28.28
C TYR A 688 4.58 8.40 27.24
N TYR A 689 4.58 9.72 27.29
CA TYR A 689 3.93 10.59 26.32
C TYR A 689 4.87 11.00 25.19
N MET A 690 4.26 11.24 24.03
CA MET A 690 4.91 11.88 22.90
C MET A 690 4.30 13.26 22.69
N LEU A 691 5.13 14.23 22.32
CA LEU A 691 4.71 15.61 22.11
C LEU A 691 5.23 16.11 20.75
N PRO A 692 4.36 16.18 19.72
CA PRO A 692 4.66 16.91 18.50
C PRO A 692 4.74 18.42 18.77
N VAL A 693 5.78 19.09 18.29
CA VAL A 693 5.99 20.53 18.49
C VAL A 693 6.26 21.26 17.18
N ALA A 694 5.96 22.57 17.17
CA ALA A 694 6.49 23.51 16.19
C ALA A 694 7.13 24.71 16.91
N GLY A 695 8.16 25.29 16.30
CA GLY A 695 8.83 26.49 16.80
C GLY A 695 7.85 27.65 16.97
N SER A 696 8.14 28.55 17.90
CA SER A 696 7.24 29.65 18.29
C SER A 696 6.88 30.61 17.13
N SER A 697 7.82 30.81 16.20
CA SER A 697 7.65 31.63 15.00
C SER A 697 6.95 30.89 13.85
N MET A 698 6.77 29.58 13.94
CA MET A 698 6.23 28.77 12.85
C MET A 698 4.71 28.86 12.78
N ARG A 699 4.20 29.02 11.55
CA ARG A 699 2.77 28.96 11.24
C ARG A 699 2.44 27.68 10.48
N TYR A 700 2.57 26.53 11.16
CA TYR A 700 2.26 25.22 10.59
C TYR A 700 0.88 24.73 11.06
N TYR A 701 0.11 24.13 10.15
CA TYR A 701 -1.27 23.63 10.38
C TYR A 701 -2.12 24.44 11.39
N PRO A 702 -2.47 25.72 11.12
CA PRO A 702 -3.08 26.60 12.12
C PRO A 702 -4.33 26.06 12.83
N ARG A 703 -5.14 25.25 12.14
CA ARG A 703 -6.36 24.61 12.68
C ARG A 703 -6.10 23.51 13.71
N TYR A 704 -4.87 22.99 13.78
CA TYR A 704 -4.48 21.83 14.59
C TYR A 704 -3.49 22.22 15.71
N GLN A 705 -3.25 23.52 15.89
CA GLN A 705 -2.34 24.04 16.91
C GLN A 705 -2.98 23.99 18.30
N GLN A 706 -2.27 23.41 19.26
CA GLN A 706 -2.56 23.52 20.68
C GLN A 706 -1.72 24.68 21.25
N LYS A 707 -2.38 25.64 21.90
CA LYS A 707 -1.73 26.80 22.53
C LYS A 707 -1.88 26.70 24.04
N LEU A 708 -0.94 26.01 24.68
CA LEU A 708 -0.96 25.75 26.11
C LEU A 708 0.06 26.65 26.82
N GLY A 709 -0.44 27.49 27.75
CA GLY A 709 0.28 28.62 28.33
C GLY A 709 1.42 28.28 29.29
N ASN A 710 1.44 27.06 29.85
CA ASN A 710 2.41 26.66 30.86
C ASN A 710 2.61 25.14 30.89
N ASN A 711 3.61 24.67 31.63
CA ASN A 711 3.98 23.24 31.69
C ASN A 711 2.86 22.37 32.28
N ARG A 712 2.11 22.88 33.27
CA ARG A 712 1.00 22.16 33.90
C ARG A 712 -0.12 21.90 32.91
N ALA A 713 -0.53 22.89 32.14
CA ALA A 713 -1.54 22.74 31.09
C ALA A 713 -1.11 21.74 30.01
N VAL A 714 0.18 21.74 29.65
CA VAL A 714 0.74 20.70 28.74
C VAL A 714 0.66 19.31 29.37
N ALA A 715 1.02 19.17 30.64
CA ALA A 715 0.95 17.89 31.34
C ALA A 715 -0.49 17.34 31.43
N GLU A 716 -1.45 18.19 31.76
CA GLU A 716 -2.87 17.85 31.82
C GLU A 716 -3.40 17.44 30.43
N ALA A 717 -3.04 18.17 29.38
CA ALA A 717 -3.42 17.85 28.01
C ALA A 717 -2.82 16.51 27.53
N LEU A 718 -1.56 16.22 27.85
CA LEU A 718 -0.93 14.93 27.55
C LEU A 718 -1.63 13.79 28.29
N ALA A 719 -1.98 13.99 29.57
CA ALA A 719 -2.71 12.99 30.35
C ALA A 719 -4.12 12.71 29.83
N GLN A 720 -4.74 13.70 29.18
CA GLN A 720 -6.05 13.58 28.52
C GLN A 720 -5.96 13.05 27.08
N GLY A 721 -4.75 12.75 26.58
CA GLY A 721 -4.55 12.29 25.21
C GLY A 721 -4.80 13.35 24.14
N ALA A 722 -4.65 14.65 24.46
CA ALA A 722 -4.90 15.74 23.51
C ALA A 722 -4.01 15.69 22.25
N PHE A 723 -2.86 15.05 22.37
CA PHE A 723 -1.89 14.82 21.29
C PHE A 723 -1.94 13.39 20.75
N ASP A 724 -2.82 12.55 21.30
CA ASP A 724 -3.00 11.18 20.86
C ASP A 724 -3.93 11.14 19.64
N VAL A 725 -3.86 10.03 18.93
CA VAL A 725 -4.81 9.70 17.86
C VAL A 725 -6.07 9.18 18.55
N CYS A 726 -7.20 9.87 18.36
CA CYS A 726 -8.52 9.37 18.77
C CYS A 726 -9.01 8.31 17.80
#